data_AF-A0A8T3CVW1-F1
#
_entry.id   AF-A0A8T3CVW1-F1
#
_cell.length_a   1.000
_cell.length_b   1.000
_cell.length_c   1.000
_cell.angle_alpha   90.00
_cell.angle_beta   90.00
_cell.angle_gamma   90.00
#
_symmetry.space_group_name_H-M   'P 1'
#
loop_
_entity.id
_entity.type
_entity.pdbx_description
1 polymer ?
#
loop_
_entity_poly.entity_id
_entity_poly.type
_entity_poly.pdbx_seq_one_letter_code
_entity_poly.pdbx_strand_id
1 'polypeptide(L)'
;MSDDDRSDTGQEEPTGPQNKESGEEQEQQGSIDVAEKEPESGEEERRGENEPASHQPVSEEPDAPLINIQKVTEVKGHRRIGANKPRSTSHIVTSAMSSPSTATAASGKRTAVLSNEARREMAKQAKAAKDERRAMLDARHKYLITKLGHATSMAEAEVEEVLISDDKFSLIEEFFTPNGSKRLLFFYQEVKSRHSTHLSWSDAASAVMGQKKLFVTTGSAEGLVGMCLFFLRTTEKGITTANVSQEVNFGMLDCCSGNILQSLEKLVSQVMLPALKSQENWGAVKDGLKSVQIQDFLISVDKFVSSLSSAWQNIEGKFQLLPMEIEHNLDNLLGPSDYITAAGNSELVETLEGVTVRWVQQIEQVLTESEQMRKEVDDIGPSGELEHWKSRLATFNSLLDEIKSPQVKKVLGVLQVAKSKTLRRWKDLDGNITNAANEAKDNVKYLYTLEKFFSPLGKCTPTSILEHIPRLMNSIRMIYSISQYYNTSERMTSLFVKITNQMISTCKAYLCQGVTKIWDHDRQELLKRIKECIQLNEEYQLCFQHVREKLHENPNDKQFEFSENYIFGKFDTFCKRLEKIADITSTMESLSALQHLKIEGIEKIYVRYTTIVTSTKNKAYNVLDHRRLETERMLDLLLIFENVTGSQLDLMEKYMTVLQHYSRDLELVRKLYQKQRENPPTPRNMPPVPEMKKIIRSYNKMAAVLLEYELLYQRGWCRVVEVGRHALNASLLVRQPETKQLFVNLDPQVPELLHEARYMHRMGYQVPEVILNMCSNEAHLKGLHVQ
;
A
#
# COMPACT_ATOMS: atom_id res chain seq x y z
N MET A 1 -48.78 39.79 14.52
CA MET A 1 -47.85 40.64 15.28
C MET A 1 -46.61 40.75 14.39
N SER A 2 -46.63 41.67 13.40
CA SER A 2 -46.21 43.08 13.55
C SER A 2 -44.69 43.10 13.70
N ASP A 3 -43.85 43.58 12.77
CA ASP A 3 -43.86 44.81 11.94
C ASP A 3 -42.94 44.58 10.70
N ASP A 4 -43.25 45.04 9.48
CA ASP A 4 -43.08 46.42 8.92
C ASP A 4 -41.59 46.89 8.97
N ASP A 5 -40.94 47.49 7.97
CA ASP A 5 -41.32 48.09 6.68
C ASP A 5 -40.01 48.62 5.99
N ARG A 6 -40.10 48.96 4.69
CA ARG A 6 -39.23 49.87 3.85
C ARG A 6 -37.94 49.32 3.22
N SER A 7 -37.77 49.23 1.88
CA SER A 7 -38.01 50.10 0.70
C SER A 7 -36.96 51.20 0.47
N ASP A 8 -36.17 51.07 -0.61
CA ASP A 8 -35.83 52.11 -1.62
C ASP A 8 -34.83 51.53 -2.65
N THR A 9 -35.20 51.26 -3.92
CA THR A 9 -35.36 52.13 -5.13
C THR A 9 -34.07 52.46 -5.89
N GLY A 10 -34.15 52.34 -7.23
CA GLY A 10 -33.30 53.02 -8.22
C GLY A 10 -32.40 52.06 -9.01
N GLN A 11 -32.88 51.43 -10.09
CA GLN A 11 -32.86 51.94 -11.48
C GLN A 11 -31.47 52.37 -11.99
N GLU A 12 -30.90 51.62 -12.93
CA GLU A 12 -30.73 52.02 -14.34
C GLU A 12 -29.83 51.00 -15.08
N GLU A 13 -30.39 50.33 -16.10
CA GLU A 13 -29.61 49.80 -17.22
C GLU A 13 -29.16 50.97 -18.10
N PRO A 14 -28.10 50.80 -18.93
CA PRO A 14 -28.42 50.54 -20.33
C PRO A 14 -27.46 49.59 -21.07
N THR A 15 -28.06 48.64 -21.80
CA THR A 15 -27.86 48.29 -23.22
C THR A 15 -26.44 48.21 -23.84
N GLY A 16 -26.04 46.98 -24.24
CA GLY A 16 -25.49 46.51 -25.55
C GLY A 16 -24.35 47.25 -26.28
N PRO A 17 -23.73 46.73 -27.38
CA PRO A 17 -24.06 45.56 -28.23
C PRO A 17 -22.90 44.51 -28.32
N GLN A 18 -23.15 43.21 -28.53
CA GLN A 18 -23.23 42.44 -29.79
C GLN A 18 -21.99 42.34 -30.71
N ASN A 19 -21.75 41.07 -31.11
CA ASN A 19 -21.11 40.52 -32.32
C ASN A 19 -19.58 40.35 -32.36
N LYS A 20 -19.08 39.09 -32.38
CA LYS A 20 -18.82 38.21 -33.56
C LYS A 20 -17.68 38.79 -34.42
N GLU A 21 -16.62 38.09 -34.80
CA GLU A 21 -16.51 36.73 -35.34
C GLU A 21 -15.00 36.34 -35.44
N SER A 22 -14.73 35.05 -35.69
CA SER A 22 -13.58 34.39 -36.36
C SER A 22 -12.49 35.29 -36.99
N GLY A 23 -11.19 34.96 -37.04
CA GLY A 23 -10.46 33.68 -37.17
C GLY A 23 -9.19 33.97 -38.02
N GLU A 24 -8.26 33.00 -38.13
CA GLU A 24 -7.03 33.01 -38.99
C GLU A 24 -5.86 33.86 -38.42
N GLU A 25 -4.55 33.52 -38.48
CA GLU A 25 -3.67 32.79 -39.41
C GLU A 25 -2.33 32.51 -38.65
N GLN A 26 -1.74 31.31 -38.70
CA GLN A 26 -0.55 30.88 -39.47
C GLN A 26 0.86 31.37 -39.02
N GLU A 27 1.74 30.36 -38.84
CA GLU A 27 3.18 30.31 -39.24
C GLU A 27 4.21 31.24 -38.52
N GLN A 28 5.51 30.96 -38.36
CA GLN A 28 6.47 29.96 -38.87
C GLN A 28 7.78 30.01 -38.02
N GLN A 29 8.70 29.08 -38.31
CA GLN A 29 9.99 28.75 -37.67
C GLN A 29 11.02 29.86 -37.37
N GLY A 30 11.97 29.52 -36.47
CA GLY A 30 13.36 30.01 -36.51
C GLY A 30 14.26 29.51 -35.37
N SER A 31 15.08 28.48 -35.64
CA SER A 31 16.17 27.96 -34.78
C SER A 31 17.47 28.76 -34.93
N ILE A 32 18.28 28.89 -33.86
CA ILE A 32 19.74 29.08 -33.92
C ILE A 32 20.41 28.39 -32.70
N ASP A 33 21.40 27.54 -33.01
CA ASP A 33 22.36 26.86 -32.13
C ASP A 33 23.45 27.79 -31.57
N VAL A 34 23.98 27.50 -30.36
CA VAL A 34 25.40 27.73 -29.99
C VAL A 34 25.86 26.64 -29.01
N ALA A 35 27.03 26.06 -29.30
CA ALA A 35 27.76 25.05 -28.52
C ALA A 35 29.14 25.59 -28.08
N GLU A 36 29.64 25.16 -26.92
CA GLU A 36 31.05 25.21 -26.46
C GLU A 36 31.31 23.93 -25.64
N LYS A 37 32.09 22.92 -26.09
CA LYS A 37 33.56 22.73 -26.22
C LYS A 37 34.35 22.65 -24.89
N GLU A 38 34.76 21.42 -24.56
CA GLU A 38 35.90 21.06 -23.70
C GLU A 38 37.22 20.91 -24.52
N PRO A 39 38.41 20.92 -23.90
CA PRO A 39 39.69 20.91 -24.60
C PRO A 39 40.34 19.51 -24.76
N GLU A 40 41.14 19.38 -25.82
CA GLU A 40 41.99 18.24 -26.18
C GLU A 40 43.39 18.27 -25.52
N SER A 41 44.04 17.11 -25.44
CA SER A 41 45.49 16.99 -25.67
C SER A 41 45.93 15.58 -26.12
N GLY A 42 46.52 15.50 -27.34
CA GLY A 42 47.66 14.65 -27.79
C GLY A 42 47.45 13.13 -27.92
N GLU A 43 47.28 12.58 -29.14
CA GLU A 43 48.32 12.14 -30.12
C GLU A 43 49.13 10.89 -29.70
N GLU A 44 48.98 9.76 -30.42
CA GLU A 44 49.95 9.32 -31.46
C GLU A 44 49.51 8.02 -32.18
N GLU A 45 50.11 7.83 -33.35
CA GLU A 45 49.74 7.00 -34.51
C GLU A 45 49.93 5.46 -34.36
N ARG A 46 49.19 4.67 -35.16
CA ARG A 46 49.75 3.96 -36.36
C ARG A 46 48.77 2.99 -37.04
N ARG A 47 48.52 3.31 -38.32
CA ARG A 47 48.42 2.49 -39.56
C ARG A 47 48.15 0.98 -39.48
N GLY A 48 47.27 0.51 -40.37
CA GLY A 48 47.37 -0.82 -40.99
C GLY A 48 46.09 -1.32 -41.68
N GLU A 49 46.14 -1.44 -43.00
CA GLU A 49 45.07 -1.81 -43.94
C GLU A 49 44.61 -3.28 -43.87
N ASN A 50 43.34 -3.57 -44.18
CA ASN A 50 42.89 -4.36 -45.37
C ASN A 50 41.48 -4.97 -45.21
N GLU A 51 40.68 -4.85 -46.28
CA GLU A 51 39.40 -5.53 -46.52
C GLU A 51 39.60 -7.02 -46.95
N PRO A 52 38.58 -7.76 -47.43
CA PRO A 52 37.59 -8.49 -46.63
C PRO A 52 37.61 -10.00 -46.95
N ALA A 53 37.09 -10.85 -46.05
CA ALA A 53 36.76 -12.23 -46.42
C ALA A 53 35.50 -12.72 -45.68
N SER A 54 34.50 -13.08 -46.48
CA SER A 54 33.32 -13.84 -46.11
C SER A 54 33.70 -15.20 -45.52
N HIS A 55 33.10 -15.61 -44.39
CA HIS A 55 32.58 -16.96 -44.14
C HIS A 55 31.76 -16.99 -42.83
N GLN A 56 30.70 -17.81 -42.85
CA GLN A 56 29.68 -18.02 -41.81
C GLN A 56 30.27 -18.40 -40.43
N PRO A 57 29.59 -18.11 -39.30
CA PRO A 57 29.88 -18.79 -38.05
C PRO A 57 28.87 -19.90 -37.75
N VAL A 58 29.49 -21.04 -37.42
CA VAL A 58 28.95 -22.22 -36.77
C VAL A 58 28.56 -21.87 -35.32
N SER A 59 27.46 -22.45 -34.84
CA SER A 59 26.97 -22.36 -33.47
C SER A 59 27.85 -23.19 -32.51
N GLU A 60 28.53 -22.53 -31.58
CA GLU A 60 29.07 -23.14 -30.35
C GLU A 60 28.68 -22.26 -29.15
N GLU A 61 27.82 -22.78 -28.28
CA GLU A 61 27.54 -22.26 -26.94
C GLU A 61 28.66 -22.70 -25.98
N PRO A 62 29.14 -21.84 -25.06
CA PRO A 62 29.87 -22.29 -23.89
C PRO A 62 28.98 -22.32 -22.64
N ASP A 63 29.01 -23.47 -21.96
CA ASP A 63 28.32 -23.82 -20.72
C ASP A 63 28.65 -22.91 -19.51
N ALA A 64 27.64 -22.73 -18.66
CA ALA A 64 27.70 -22.06 -17.36
C ALA A 64 28.14 -23.01 -16.21
N PRO A 65 28.72 -22.52 -15.10
CA PRO A 65 29.19 -23.38 -14.02
C PRO A 65 28.06 -23.79 -13.05
N LEU A 66 28.04 -25.08 -12.71
CA LEU A 66 27.15 -25.70 -11.73
C LEU A 66 27.80 -25.73 -10.33
N ILE A 67 27.07 -25.28 -9.30
CA ILE A 67 27.37 -25.61 -7.89
C ILE A 67 26.24 -26.48 -7.32
N ASN A 68 26.66 -27.57 -6.69
CA ASN A 68 25.92 -28.77 -6.31
C ASN A 68 25.39 -28.66 -4.86
N ILE A 69 24.15 -29.10 -4.61
CA ILE A 69 23.62 -29.37 -3.25
C ILE A 69 23.49 -30.89 -3.08
N GLN A 70 24.18 -31.41 -2.07
CA GLN A 70 24.30 -32.82 -1.71
C GLN A 70 22.94 -33.48 -1.41
N LYS A 71 22.67 -34.61 -2.09
CA LYS A 71 21.74 -35.64 -1.64
C LYS A 71 22.51 -36.74 -0.92
N VAL A 72 22.05 -37.10 0.27
CA VAL A 72 22.53 -38.26 1.03
C VAL A 72 22.14 -39.56 0.33
N THR A 73 23.10 -40.47 0.33
CA THR A 73 23.28 -41.72 -0.40
C THR A 73 22.37 -42.87 0.03
N GLU A 74 21.99 -43.73 -0.92
CA GLU A 74 21.95 -45.18 -0.73
C GLU A 74 22.45 -45.92 -1.98
N VAL A 75 23.05 -47.08 -1.76
CA VAL A 75 24.18 -47.65 -2.51
C VAL A 75 23.77 -48.79 -3.46
N LYS A 76 24.35 -48.76 -4.67
CA LYS A 76 24.73 -49.82 -5.65
C LYS A 76 24.10 -51.23 -5.60
N GLY A 77 23.80 -51.77 -6.80
CA GLY A 77 23.83 -53.23 -7.02
C GLY A 77 23.35 -53.80 -8.37
N HIS A 78 24.14 -53.65 -9.43
CA HIS A 78 24.29 -54.48 -10.65
C HIS A 78 23.30 -55.62 -11.04
N ARG A 79 22.71 -55.46 -12.24
CA ARG A 79 22.66 -56.37 -13.42
C ARG A 79 22.90 -57.90 -13.24
N ARG A 80 21.96 -58.75 -13.69
CA ARG A 80 21.94 -59.54 -14.97
C ARG A 80 21.12 -60.85 -14.88
N ILE A 81 20.41 -61.14 -15.99
CA ILE A 81 20.09 -62.44 -16.60
C ILE A 81 19.02 -63.32 -15.91
N GLY A 82 18.04 -63.72 -16.74
CA GLY A 82 16.85 -64.45 -16.35
C GLY A 82 17.05 -65.92 -16.00
N ALA A 83 15.95 -66.54 -15.56
CA ALA A 83 15.85 -67.96 -15.38
C ALA A 83 14.40 -68.43 -15.58
N ASN A 84 14.25 -69.47 -16.39
CA ASN A 84 13.11 -70.38 -16.40
C ASN A 84 13.30 -71.39 -15.25
N LYS A 85 12.24 -71.54 -14.41
CA LYS A 85 11.75 -72.70 -13.60
C LYS A 85 12.72 -73.83 -13.17
N PRO A 86 12.58 -74.41 -11.95
CA PRO A 86 11.39 -75.21 -11.53
C PRO A 86 10.96 -74.98 -10.05
N ARG A 87 9.66 -75.02 -9.69
CA ARG A 87 8.72 -76.14 -9.44
C ARG A 87 8.86 -76.75 -8.02
N SER A 88 7.90 -76.41 -7.14
CA SER A 88 7.28 -77.37 -6.20
C SER A 88 5.88 -76.89 -5.80
N THR A 89 4.93 -77.80 -5.98
CA THR A 89 3.49 -77.82 -5.64
C THR A 89 3.30 -78.27 -4.19
N SER A 90 2.30 -77.81 -3.43
CA SER A 90 0.93 -78.35 -3.45
C SER A 90 -0.05 -77.38 -2.78
N HIS A 91 -1.06 -76.91 -3.52
CA HIS A 91 -2.49 -77.27 -3.43
C HIS A 91 -3.30 -76.52 -2.36
N ILE A 92 -4.20 -75.65 -2.84
CA ILE A 92 -5.65 -75.49 -2.55
C ILE A 92 -6.17 -74.42 -3.54
N VAL A 93 -6.63 -74.82 -4.74
CA VAL A 93 -8.04 -74.87 -5.21
C VAL A 93 -8.74 -73.48 -5.14
N THR A 94 -8.42 -72.58 -6.07
CA THR A 94 -9.19 -72.18 -7.29
C THR A 94 -10.46 -71.35 -7.06
N SER A 95 -10.38 -70.05 -7.35
CA SER A 95 -11.03 -69.45 -8.54
C SER A 95 -10.46 -68.05 -8.75
N ALA A 96 -9.83 -67.84 -9.89
CA ALA A 96 -9.37 -66.54 -10.34
C ALA A 96 -10.00 -66.28 -11.70
N MET A 97 -10.39 -65.02 -11.93
CA MET A 97 -10.03 -64.17 -13.07
C MET A 97 -11.32 -63.80 -13.80
N SER A 98 -11.50 -62.63 -14.38
CA SER A 98 -10.73 -61.40 -14.51
C SER A 98 -11.63 -60.46 -15.31
N SER A 99 -11.54 -59.15 -15.06
CA SER A 99 -11.89 -58.13 -16.06
C SER A 99 -11.13 -58.43 -17.37
N PRO A 100 -11.62 -58.05 -18.58
CA PRO A 100 -11.51 -56.63 -18.96
C PRO A 100 -12.49 -56.11 -20.06
N SER A 101 -12.52 -54.77 -20.17
CA SER A 101 -12.73 -53.94 -21.39
C SER A 101 -14.00 -54.08 -22.24
N THR A 102 -14.65 -52.94 -22.51
CA THR A 102 -15.42 -52.57 -23.73
C THR A 102 -15.88 -51.11 -23.54
N ALA A 103 -15.52 -50.12 -24.36
CA ALA A 103 -15.86 -49.87 -25.77
C ALA A 103 -17.38 -49.81 -26.05
N THR A 104 -17.87 -48.57 -26.15
CA THR A 104 -19.04 -48.06 -26.92
C THR A 104 -20.15 -49.04 -27.31
N ALA A 105 -21.32 -48.87 -26.70
CA ALA A 105 -22.61 -49.16 -27.34
C ALA A 105 -23.66 -48.14 -26.89
N ALA A 106 -24.32 -47.52 -27.87
CA ALA A 106 -25.46 -46.66 -27.70
C ALA A 106 -26.58 -47.41 -26.96
N SER A 107 -27.13 -46.80 -25.91
CA SER A 107 -28.43 -47.19 -25.37
C SER A 107 -29.24 -45.92 -25.14
N GLY A 108 -30.27 -45.77 -25.97
CA GLY A 108 -31.22 -44.67 -25.89
C GLY A 108 -31.84 -44.62 -24.50
N LYS A 109 -31.95 -43.40 -23.97
CA LYS A 109 -32.76 -43.09 -22.78
C LYS A 109 -34.20 -43.50 -23.07
N ARG A 110 -34.60 -44.70 -22.62
CA ARG A 110 -36.01 -44.97 -22.31
C ARG A 110 -36.30 -44.32 -20.98
N THR A 111 -36.97 -43.17 -21.04
CA THR A 111 -37.63 -42.55 -19.89
C THR A 111 -38.66 -43.55 -19.36
N ALA A 112 -38.31 -44.29 -18.31
CA ALA A 112 -39.25 -45.17 -17.65
C ALA A 112 -40.35 -44.31 -17.02
N VAL A 113 -41.52 -44.27 -17.66
CA VAL A 113 -42.73 -43.75 -17.04
C VAL A 113 -43.07 -44.72 -15.91
N LEU A 114 -42.74 -44.34 -14.67
CA LEU A 114 -43.15 -45.08 -13.47
C LEU A 114 -44.66 -45.33 -13.51
N SER A 115 -45.10 -46.57 -13.27
CA SER A 115 -46.52 -46.86 -13.19
C SER A 115 -47.18 -46.01 -12.10
N ASN A 116 -48.46 -45.66 -12.27
CA ASN A 116 -49.20 -44.88 -11.28
C ASN A 116 -49.23 -45.56 -9.90
N GLU A 117 -49.11 -46.88 -9.87
CA GLU A 117 -49.01 -47.69 -8.65
C GLU A 117 -47.64 -47.55 -7.97
N ALA A 118 -46.55 -47.58 -8.74
CA ALA A 118 -45.20 -47.35 -8.21
C ALA A 118 -45.02 -45.92 -7.68
N ARG A 119 -45.63 -44.92 -8.33
CA ARG A 119 -45.65 -43.52 -7.83
C ARG A 119 -46.45 -43.39 -6.53
N ARG A 120 -47.59 -44.09 -6.42
CA ARG A 120 -48.44 -44.09 -5.22
C ARG A 120 -47.73 -44.77 -4.05
N GLU A 121 -47.03 -45.88 -4.30
CA GLU A 121 -46.27 -46.58 -3.26
C GLU A 121 -45.05 -45.78 -2.81
N MET A 122 -44.30 -45.15 -3.72
CA MET A 122 -43.22 -44.22 -3.35
C MET A 122 -43.73 -43.02 -2.54
N ALA A 123 -44.88 -42.44 -2.91
CA ALA A 123 -45.48 -41.35 -2.14
C ALA A 123 -45.91 -41.79 -0.74
N LYS A 124 -46.41 -43.03 -0.59
CA LYS A 124 -46.77 -43.63 0.69
C LYS A 124 -45.53 -43.88 1.56
N GLN A 125 -44.44 -44.39 0.98
CA GLN A 125 -43.16 -44.59 1.67
C GLN A 125 -42.53 -43.26 2.10
N ALA A 126 -42.54 -42.25 1.23
CA ALA A 126 -42.05 -40.91 1.57
C ALA A 126 -42.86 -40.28 2.70
N LYS A 127 -44.19 -40.43 2.69
CA LYS A 127 -45.05 -39.96 3.79
C LYS A 127 -44.77 -40.69 5.10
N ALA A 128 -44.63 -42.02 5.07
CA ALA A 128 -44.29 -42.81 6.25
C ALA A 128 -42.92 -42.41 6.84
N ALA A 129 -41.91 -42.19 5.99
CA ALA A 129 -40.59 -41.72 6.43
C ALA A 129 -40.65 -40.32 7.06
N LYS A 130 -41.48 -39.41 6.53
CA LYS A 130 -41.71 -38.09 7.13
C LYS A 130 -42.38 -38.20 8.50
N ASP A 131 -43.41 -39.04 8.62
CA ASP A 131 -44.14 -39.24 9.88
C ASP A 131 -43.23 -39.86 10.96
N GLU A 132 -42.37 -40.80 10.59
CA GLU A 132 -41.36 -41.39 11.48
C GLU A 132 -40.34 -40.34 11.96
N ARG A 133 -39.78 -39.55 11.04
CA ARG A 133 -38.85 -38.47 11.39
C ARG A 133 -39.50 -37.40 12.27
N ARG A 134 -40.77 -37.07 12.02
CA ARG A 134 -41.54 -36.14 12.88
C ARG A 134 -41.69 -36.68 14.29
N ALA A 135 -41.90 -38.00 14.44
CA ALA A 135 -41.98 -38.65 15.75
C ALA A 135 -40.63 -38.70 16.48
N MET A 136 -39.49 -38.66 15.77
CA MET A 136 -38.15 -38.62 16.35
C MET A 136 -37.73 -37.23 16.86
N LEU A 137 -38.44 -36.16 16.47
CA LEU A 137 -38.08 -34.80 16.88
C LEU A 137 -38.20 -34.61 18.38
N ASP A 138 -37.11 -34.14 18.97
CA ASP A 138 -36.99 -33.84 20.39
C ASP A 138 -36.47 -32.41 20.60
N ALA A 139 -36.14 -32.07 21.85
CA ALA A 139 -35.62 -30.74 22.19
C ALA A 139 -34.31 -30.39 21.46
N ARG A 140 -33.50 -31.38 21.03
CA ARG A 140 -32.26 -31.13 20.28
C ARG A 140 -32.57 -30.64 18.87
N HIS A 141 -33.52 -31.30 18.21
CA HIS A 141 -34.00 -30.90 16.89
C HIS A 141 -34.66 -29.53 16.93
N LYS A 142 -35.50 -29.29 17.94
CA LYS A 142 -36.15 -27.99 18.14
C LYS A 142 -35.13 -26.87 18.30
N TYR A 143 -34.04 -27.10 19.04
CA TYR A 143 -32.94 -26.14 19.14
C TYR A 143 -32.34 -25.78 17.77
N LEU A 144 -32.06 -26.78 16.91
CA LEU A 144 -31.57 -26.53 15.55
C LEU A 144 -32.59 -25.73 14.72
N ILE A 145 -33.87 -26.14 14.76
CA ILE A 145 -34.98 -25.50 14.03
C ILE A 145 -35.12 -24.03 14.42
N THR A 146 -35.13 -23.71 15.72
CA THR A 146 -35.22 -22.32 16.19
C THR A 146 -34.03 -21.48 15.69
N LYS A 147 -32.80 -22.01 15.76
CA LYS A 147 -31.60 -21.30 15.29
C LYS A 147 -31.62 -21.08 13.77
N LEU A 148 -32.02 -22.09 13.00
CA LEU A 148 -32.16 -22.00 11.56
C LEU A 148 -33.26 -21.00 11.16
N GLY A 149 -34.43 -21.07 11.80
CA GLY A 149 -35.55 -20.16 11.56
C GLY A 149 -35.20 -18.69 11.83
N HIS A 150 -34.50 -18.42 12.95
CA HIS A 150 -34.00 -17.07 13.24
C HIS A 150 -33.01 -16.57 12.17
N ALA A 151 -32.13 -17.43 11.68
CA ALA A 151 -31.11 -17.05 10.71
C ALA A 151 -31.65 -16.88 9.28
N THR A 152 -32.64 -17.68 8.87
CA THR A 152 -33.26 -17.59 7.54
C THR A 152 -34.51 -16.71 7.51
N SER A 153 -34.98 -16.22 8.67
CA SER A 153 -36.29 -15.56 8.85
C SER A 153 -37.49 -16.42 8.41
N MET A 154 -37.35 -17.74 8.48
CA MET A 154 -38.44 -18.70 8.20
C MET A 154 -39.18 -19.06 9.48
N ALA A 155 -40.47 -19.41 9.38
CA ALA A 155 -41.22 -19.89 10.53
C ALA A 155 -40.69 -21.28 10.97
N GLU A 156 -40.69 -21.57 12.28
CA GLU A 156 -40.19 -22.85 12.80
C GLU A 156 -40.89 -24.06 12.15
N ALA A 157 -42.19 -23.95 11.90
CA ALA A 157 -42.98 -25.00 11.23
C ALA A 157 -42.54 -25.24 9.78
N GLU A 158 -42.09 -24.20 9.06
CA GLU A 158 -41.58 -24.33 7.69
C GLU A 158 -40.21 -25.00 7.69
N VAL A 159 -39.34 -24.61 8.62
CA VAL A 159 -38.02 -25.22 8.78
C VAL A 159 -38.15 -26.69 9.17
N GLU A 160 -39.05 -27.03 10.08
CA GLU A 160 -39.34 -28.41 10.47
C GLU A 160 -39.75 -29.27 9.26
N GLU A 161 -40.72 -28.81 8.46
CA GLU A 161 -41.19 -29.54 7.28
C GLU A 161 -40.06 -29.71 6.25
N VAL A 162 -39.20 -28.70 6.08
CA VAL A 162 -38.04 -28.77 5.19
C VAL A 162 -37.04 -29.83 5.67
N LEU A 163 -36.68 -29.84 6.95
CA LEU A 163 -35.72 -30.79 7.50
C LEU A 163 -36.23 -32.23 7.41
N ILE A 164 -37.48 -32.47 7.81
CA ILE A 164 -38.09 -33.80 7.76
C ILE A 164 -38.16 -34.32 6.31
N SER A 165 -38.35 -33.42 5.35
CA SER A 165 -38.41 -33.73 3.92
C SER A 165 -37.04 -33.97 3.27
N ASP A 166 -35.95 -33.60 3.93
CA ASP A 166 -34.59 -33.65 3.38
C ASP A 166 -34.08 -35.11 3.34
N ASP A 167 -33.50 -35.52 2.21
CA ASP A 167 -32.98 -36.88 2.03
C ASP A 167 -31.78 -37.17 2.95
N LYS A 168 -31.06 -36.14 3.39
CA LYS A 168 -29.87 -36.23 4.26
C LYS A 168 -30.18 -35.96 5.74
N PHE A 169 -31.44 -36.07 6.16
CA PHE A 169 -31.84 -35.94 7.58
C PHE A 169 -31.01 -36.80 8.55
N SER A 170 -30.55 -37.98 8.11
CA SER A 170 -29.72 -38.89 8.94
C SER A 170 -28.41 -38.27 9.44
N LEU A 171 -27.89 -37.24 8.76
CA LEU A 171 -26.69 -36.52 9.21
C LEU A 171 -26.92 -35.76 10.52
N ILE A 172 -28.18 -35.36 10.80
CA ILE A 172 -28.55 -34.71 12.06
C ILE A 172 -28.43 -35.72 13.21
N GLU A 173 -28.92 -36.94 13.01
CA GLU A 173 -28.81 -38.00 14.01
C GLU A 173 -27.35 -38.42 14.24
N GLU A 174 -26.56 -38.55 13.17
CA GLU A 174 -25.13 -38.82 13.28
C GLU A 174 -24.42 -37.74 14.11
N PHE A 175 -24.76 -36.47 13.90
CA PHE A 175 -24.23 -35.33 14.67
C PHE A 175 -24.57 -35.42 16.17
N PHE A 176 -25.64 -36.10 16.57
CA PHE A 176 -25.97 -36.26 17.97
C PHE A 176 -25.31 -37.47 18.65
N THR A 177 -24.89 -38.48 17.91
CA THR A 177 -24.26 -39.68 18.48
C THR A 177 -22.91 -39.40 19.16
N PRO A 178 -22.52 -40.18 20.19
CA PRO A 178 -21.16 -40.13 20.75
C PRO A 178 -20.13 -40.38 19.64
N ASN A 179 -19.06 -39.58 19.59
CA ASN A 179 -18.05 -39.63 18.51
C ASN A 179 -18.54 -39.46 17.05
N GLY A 180 -19.83 -39.16 16.83
CA GLY A 180 -20.34 -38.71 15.53
C GLY A 180 -19.74 -37.40 14.97
N SER A 181 -20.35 -36.88 13.90
CA SER A 181 -19.79 -35.72 13.19
C SER A 181 -19.58 -34.50 14.08
N LYS A 182 -18.43 -33.83 13.94
CA LYS A 182 -18.13 -32.56 14.66
C LYS A 182 -18.80 -31.34 14.03
N ARG A 183 -19.39 -31.49 12.84
CA ARG A 183 -20.01 -30.42 12.06
C ARG A 183 -21.32 -30.86 11.41
N LEU A 184 -22.27 -29.96 11.33
CA LEU A 184 -23.51 -30.11 10.59
C LEU A 184 -23.73 -28.85 9.77
N LEU A 185 -23.92 -28.99 8.46
CA LEU A 185 -23.98 -27.86 7.52
C LEU A 185 -25.34 -27.81 6.81
N PHE A 186 -25.84 -26.59 6.61
CA PHE A 186 -27.05 -26.29 5.88
C PHE A 186 -26.79 -25.13 4.93
N PHE A 187 -27.31 -25.22 3.69
CA PHE A 187 -27.30 -24.11 2.75
C PHE A 187 -28.70 -23.54 2.60
N TYR A 188 -28.79 -22.21 2.60
CA TYR A 188 -30.00 -21.48 2.28
C TYR A 188 -29.76 -20.60 1.05
N GLN A 189 -30.17 -21.08 -0.12
CA GLN A 189 -29.83 -20.45 -1.39
C GLN A 189 -30.82 -20.80 -2.50
N GLU A 190 -30.77 -20.07 -3.61
CA GLU A 190 -31.56 -20.40 -4.80
C GLU A 190 -31.02 -21.66 -5.47
N VAL A 191 -31.89 -22.64 -5.69
CA VAL A 191 -31.54 -23.89 -6.34
C VAL A 191 -31.97 -23.83 -7.81
N LYS A 192 -31.02 -23.69 -8.73
CA LYS A 192 -31.28 -23.86 -10.17
C LYS A 192 -31.63 -25.33 -10.42
N SER A 193 -32.91 -25.64 -10.61
CA SER A 193 -33.35 -27.00 -10.94
C SER A 193 -32.70 -27.45 -12.25
N ARG A 194 -31.72 -28.36 -12.18
CA ARG A 194 -31.09 -28.95 -13.37
C ARG A 194 -31.94 -30.05 -14.02
N HIS A 195 -33.07 -30.46 -13.41
CA HIS A 195 -33.96 -31.49 -13.92
C HIS A 195 -35.43 -31.14 -13.68
N SER A 196 -36.03 -30.33 -14.55
CA SER A 196 -37.48 -30.40 -14.79
C SER A 196 -37.74 -30.19 -16.27
N THR A 197 -37.80 -31.29 -17.02
CA THR A 197 -38.29 -31.31 -18.41
C THR A 197 -39.79 -31.60 -18.47
N HIS A 198 -40.55 -31.29 -17.41
CA HIS A 198 -42.00 -31.41 -17.45
C HIS A 198 -42.66 -30.38 -16.52
N LEU A 199 -42.77 -29.14 -17.01
CA LEU A 199 -43.60 -28.12 -16.35
C LEU A 199 -45.03 -28.24 -16.86
N SER A 200 -45.96 -28.43 -15.92
CA SER A 200 -47.37 -28.09 -16.09
C SER A 200 -47.49 -26.59 -16.32
N TRP A 201 -48.41 -26.17 -17.18
CA TRP A 201 -48.63 -24.77 -17.56
C TRP A 201 -49.00 -23.86 -16.37
N SER A 202 -49.37 -24.44 -15.21
CA SER A 202 -49.65 -23.70 -13.97
C SER A 202 -48.41 -23.21 -13.21
N ASP A 203 -47.25 -23.84 -13.38
CA ASP A 203 -46.04 -23.53 -12.57
C ASP A 203 -45.14 -22.47 -13.23
N ALA A 204 -45.44 -22.07 -14.46
CA ALA A 204 -44.66 -21.07 -15.20
C ALA A 204 -44.72 -19.66 -14.55
N ALA A 205 -45.78 -19.36 -13.79
CA ALA A 205 -45.89 -18.08 -13.09
C ALA A 205 -44.97 -17.95 -11.88
N SER A 206 -44.59 -19.08 -11.24
CA SER A 206 -43.69 -19.07 -10.08
C SER A 206 -42.22 -19.27 -10.42
N ALA A 207 -41.90 -19.60 -11.69
CA ALA A 207 -40.53 -19.76 -12.16
C ALA A 207 -39.78 -18.42 -12.35
N VAL A 208 -40.48 -17.28 -12.25
CA VAL A 208 -39.94 -15.93 -12.44
C VAL A 208 -39.24 -15.37 -11.17
N MET A 209 -39.40 -16.01 -10.00
CA MET A 209 -38.59 -15.71 -8.81
C MET A 209 -37.98 -17.00 -8.27
N GLY A 210 -36.65 -17.12 -8.33
CA GLY A 210 -35.93 -18.25 -7.74
C GLY A 210 -36.23 -18.36 -6.25
N GLN A 211 -37.02 -19.37 -5.83
CA GLN A 211 -37.28 -19.57 -4.41
C GLN A 211 -36.01 -20.10 -3.71
N LYS A 212 -35.57 -19.39 -2.67
CA LYS A 212 -34.49 -19.84 -1.78
C LYS A 212 -34.96 -21.07 -1.02
N LYS A 213 -34.13 -22.12 -0.98
CA LYS A 213 -34.40 -23.36 -0.26
C LYS A 213 -33.32 -23.60 0.79
N LEU A 214 -33.76 -24.03 1.97
CA LEU A 214 -32.91 -24.56 3.03
C LEU A 214 -32.76 -26.08 2.82
N PHE A 215 -31.55 -26.62 2.93
CA PHE A 215 -31.29 -28.06 2.84
C PHE A 215 -30.00 -28.46 3.56
N VAL A 216 -29.91 -29.71 3.98
CA VAL A 216 -28.73 -30.30 4.63
C VAL A 216 -27.67 -30.63 3.58
N THR A 217 -26.39 -30.37 3.88
CA THR A 217 -25.30 -30.67 2.93
C THR A 217 -24.04 -31.16 3.64
N THR A 218 -23.23 -31.93 2.90
CA THR A 218 -21.85 -32.28 3.28
C THR A 218 -20.82 -31.29 2.71
N GLY A 219 -21.27 -30.32 1.90
CA GLY A 219 -20.44 -29.31 1.24
C GLY A 219 -19.61 -29.84 0.05
N SER A 220 -19.86 -31.07 -0.41
CA SER A 220 -19.02 -31.73 -1.43
C SER A 220 -19.62 -31.75 -2.83
N ALA A 221 -20.96 -31.73 -2.96
CA ALA A 221 -21.66 -31.88 -4.23
C ALA A 221 -22.33 -30.58 -4.71
N GLU A 222 -22.71 -29.70 -3.79
CA GLU A 222 -23.43 -28.47 -4.08
C GLU A 222 -22.51 -27.24 -4.01
N GLY A 223 -22.58 -26.36 -5.02
CA GLY A 223 -21.90 -25.07 -4.97
C GLY A 223 -22.61 -24.10 -4.03
N LEU A 224 -21.85 -23.38 -3.20
CA LEU A 224 -22.38 -22.40 -2.26
C LEU A 224 -22.54 -21.02 -2.93
N VAL A 225 -23.78 -20.52 -2.99
CA VAL A 225 -24.12 -19.21 -3.59
C VAL A 225 -25.04 -18.34 -2.72
N GLY A 226 -25.52 -18.87 -1.59
CA GLY A 226 -26.32 -18.14 -0.60
C GLY A 226 -25.72 -18.23 0.79
N MET A 227 -26.54 -18.45 1.81
CA MET A 227 -26.08 -18.51 3.20
C MET A 227 -25.62 -19.91 3.58
N CYS A 228 -24.48 -20.00 4.26
CA CYS A 228 -23.99 -21.21 4.91
C CYS A 228 -24.27 -21.13 6.40
N LEU A 229 -25.08 -22.06 6.91
CA LEU A 229 -25.47 -22.17 8.30
C LEU A 229 -24.85 -23.44 8.85
N PHE A 230 -24.19 -23.37 10.00
CA PHE A 230 -23.48 -24.53 10.53
C PHE A 230 -23.57 -24.65 12.04
N PHE A 231 -23.54 -25.90 12.50
CA PHE A 231 -23.44 -26.25 13.90
C PHE A 231 -22.14 -27.02 14.13
N LEU A 232 -21.39 -26.61 15.15
CA LEU A 232 -20.14 -27.24 15.57
C LEU A 232 -20.29 -27.76 16.98
N ARG A 233 -19.73 -28.94 17.24
CA ARG A 233 -19.56 -29.46 18.60
C ARG A 233 -18.09 -29.68 18.90
N THR A 234 -17.66 -29.29 20.10
CA THR A 234 -16.29 -29.46 20.59
C THR A 234 -16.12 -30.70 21.47
N THR A 235 -17.22 -31.31 21.90
CA THR A 235 -17.24 -32.51 22.74
C THR A 235 -17.28 -33.80 21.92
N GLU A 236 -16.69 -34.85 22.49
CA GLU A 236 -16.76 -36.23 21.98
C GLU A 236 -17.97 -37.00 22.54
N LYS A 237 -18.59 -36.45 23.59
CA LYS A 237 -19.81 -37.01 24.19
C LYS A 237 -21.00 -36.82 23.24
N GLY A 238 -21.98 -37.70 23.35
CA GLY A 238 -23.24 -37.55 22.62
C GLY A 238 -23.97 -36.26 23.00
N ILE A 239 -24.63 -35.65 22.02
CA ILE A 239 -25.48 -34.48 22.22
C ILE A 239 -26.85 -34.97 22.70
N THR A 240 -27.21 -34.51 23.89
CA THR A 240 -28.43 -34.84 24.62
C THR A 240 -29.31 -33.59 24.72
N THR A 241 -30.58 -33.78 25.07
CA THR A 241 -31.53 -32.67 25.27
C THR A 241 -31.08 -31.69 26.35
N ALA A 242 -30.26 -32.13 27.31
CA ALA A 242 -29.75 -31.30 28.40
C ALA A 242 -28.50 -30.48 28.03
N ASN A 243 -27.66 -30.94 27.11
CA ASN A 243 -26.36 -30.30 26.81
C ASN A 243 -26.32 -29.57 25.46
N VAL A 244 -27.33 -29.73 24.59
CA VAL A 244 -27.32 -29.19 23.23
C VAL A 244 -27.06 -27.68 23.17
N SER A 245 -27.61 -26.90 24.11
CA SER A 245 -27.43 -25.45 24.16
C SER A 245 -26.05 -25.00 24.65
N GLN A 246 -25.30 -25.87 25.34
CA GLN A 246 -23.97 -25.58 25.87
C GLN A 246 -22.85 -26.12 24.98
N GLU A 247 -23.07 -27.28 24.37
CA GLU A 247 -22.04 -28.02 23.62
C GLU A 247 -22.09 -27.80 22.10
N VAL A 248 -23.20 -27.22 21.59
CA VAL A 248 -23.40 -26.96 20.16
C VAL A 248 -23.36 -25.46 19.87
N ASN A 249 -22.31 -25.05 19.16
CA ASN A 249 -22.13 -23.70 18.66
C ASN A 249 -22.78 -23.54 17.30
N PHE A 250 -23.60 -22.50 17.14
CA PHE A 250 -24.19 -22.13 15.87
C PHE A 250 -23.41 -20.99 15.22
N GLY A 251 -23.13 -21.10 13.93
CA GLY A 251 -22.51 -20.06 13.13
C GLY A 251 -23.19 -19.89 11.77
N MET A 252 -23.03 -18.69 11.21
CA MET A 252 -23.57 -18.32 9.90
C MET A 252 -22.50 -17.56 9.12
N LEU A 253 -22.38 -17.88 7.84
CA LEU A 253 -21.57 -17.15 6.87
C LEU A 253 -22.45 -16.76 5.69
N ASP A 254 -22.59 -15.45 5.48
CA ASP A 254 -23.22 -14.95 4.28
C ASP A 254 -22.27 -15.09 3.10
N CYS A 255 -22.57 -15.99 2.17
CA CYS A 255 -21.75 -16.24 0.98
C CYS A 255 -22.46 -15.78 -0.30
N CYS A 256 -23.49 -14.94 -0.17
CA CYS A 256 -24.15 -14.33 -1.31
C CYS A 256 -23.14 -13.60 -2.20
N SER A 257 -23.35 -13.67 -3.52
CA SER A 257 -22.47 -13.05 -4.52
C SER A 257 -21.01 -13.51 -4.49
N GLY A 258 -20.71 -14.71 -3.93
CA GLY A 258 -19.35 -15.27 -3.90
C GLY A 258 -18.45 -14.74 -2.77
N ASN A 259 -19.02 -14.05 -1.79
CA ASN A 259 -18.27 -13.36 -0.72
C ASN A 259 -17.80 -14.26 0.45
N ILE A 260 -17.56 -15.55 0.21
CA ILE A 260 -17.14 -16.49 1.27
C ILE A 260 -15.85 -16.03 1.97
N LEU A 261 -14.86 -15.54 1.21
CA LEU A 261 -13.60 -15.06 1.78
C LEU A 261 -13.79 -13.80 2.61
N GLN A 262 -14.64 -12.87 2.18
CA GLN A 262 -14.95 -11.66 2.92
C GLN A 262 -15.66 -11.97 4.23
N SER A 263 -16.62 -12.90 4.21
CA SER A 263 -17.35 -13.30 5.41
C SER A 263 -16.47 -14.07 6.39
N LEU A 264 -15.53 -14.89 5.89
CA LEU A 264 -14.53 -15.53 6.73
C LEU A 264 -13.54 -14.51 7.32
N GLU A 265 -13.07 -13.56 6.51
CA GLU A 265 -12.20 -12.46 6.96
C GLU A 265 -12.88 -11.69 8.10
N LYS A 266 -14.12 -11.23 7.91
CA LYS A 266 -14.90 -10.52 8.94
C LYS A 266 -15.07 -11.34 10.21
N LEU A 267 -15.40 -12.64 10.09
CA LEU A 267 -15.54 -13.52 11.25
C LEU A 267 -14.23 -13.59 12.05
N VAL A 268 -13.10 -13.76 11.36
CA VAL A 268 -11.80 -13.89 12.02
C VAL A 268 -11.33 -12.54 12.58
N SER A 269 -11.47 -11.45 11.81
CA SER A 269 -10.93 -10.13 12.17
C SER A 269 -11.77 -9.37 13.19
N GLN A 270 -13.11 -9.47 13.11
CA GLN A 270 -14.02 -8.69 13.95
C GLN A 270 -14.50 -9.47 15.19
N VAL A 271 -14.50 -10.80 15.14
CA VAL A 271 -15.03 -11.63 16.24
C VAL A 271 -13.91 -12.45 16.89
N MET A 272 -13.25 -13.33 16.13
CA MET A 272 -12.32 -14.31 16.71
C MET A 272 -11.02 -13.65 17.21
N LEU A 273 -10.43 -12.73 16.45
CA LEU A 273 -9.16 -12.10 16.81
C LEU A 273 -9.30 -11.18 18.03
N PRO A 274 -10.33 -10.33 18.17
CA PRO A 274 -10.58 -9.59 19.40
C PRO A 274 -10.84 -10.52 20.60
N ALA A 275 -11.61 -11.59 20.41
CA ALA A 275 -11.84 -12.58 21.47
C ALA A 275 -10.53 -13.24 21.94
N LEU A 276 -9.66 -13.65 21.01
CA LEU A 276 -8.34 -14.19 21.32
C LEU A 276 -7.45 -13.16 22.03
N LYS A 277 -7.47 -11.90 21.61
CA LYS A 277 -6.71 -10.81 22.26
C LYS A 277 -7.22 -10.49 23.67
N SER A 278 -8.50 -10.73 23.95
CA SER A 278 -9.09 -10.57 25.29
C SER A 278 -8.93 -11.78 26.20
N GLN A 279 -8.41 -12.90 25.68
CA GLN A 279 -8.31 -14.14 26.43
C GLN A 279 -7.18 -14.06 27.48
N GLU A 280 -7.54 -14.25 28.74
CA GLU A 280 -6.58 -14.29 29.84
C GLU A 280 -6.03 -15.71 30.08
N ASN A 281 -6.88 -16.72 29.91
CA ASN A 281 -6.53 -18.11 30.18
C ASN A 281 -6.11 -18.86 28.90
N TRP A 282 -4.81 -19.11 28.77
CA TRP A 282 -4.21 -19.88 27.67
C TRP A 282 -3.81 -21.30 28.08
N GLY A 283 -4.41 -21.82 29.16
CA GLY A 283 -4.17 -23.18 29.64
C GLY A 283 -2.74 -23.39 30.13
N ALA A 284 -1.94 -24.13 29.35
CA ALA A 284 -0.56 -24.47 29.72
C ALA A 284 0.40 -23.26 29.74
N VAL A 285 0.06 -22.19 29.03
CA VAL A 285 0.90 -20.97 28.96
C VAL A 285 0.43 -19.97 30.00
N LYS A 286 1.14 -19.92 31.14
CA LYS A 286 0.78 -19.07 32.29
C LYS A 286 1.02 -17.57 32.06
N ASP A 287 1.93 -17.22 31.17
CA ASP A 287 2.29 -15.82 30.87
C ASP A 287 1.29 -15.13 29.93
N GLY A 288 0.30 -15.85 29.40
CA GLY A 288 -0.75 -15.31 28.54
C GLY A 288 -0.19 -14.43 27.40
N LEU A 289 -0.76 -13.24 27.22
CA LEU A 289 -0.31 -12.25 26.22
C LEU A 289 1.15 -11.77 26.35
N LYS A 290 1.82 -12.05 27.47
CA LYS A 290 3.25 -11.74 27.66
C LYS A 290 4.16 -12.83 27.09
N SER A 291 3.62 -14.01 26.79
CA SER A 291 4.37 -15.08 26.14
C SER A 291 4.65 -14.74 24.68
N VAL A 292 5.92 -14.85 24.28
CA VAL A 292 6.36 -14.69 22.89
C VAL A 292 5.59 -15.63 21.95
N GLN A 293 5.31 -16.86 22.38
CA GLN A 293 4.58 -17.85 21.57
C GLN A 293 3.13 -17.42 21.26
N ILE A 294 2.46 -16.79 22.22
CA ILE A 294 1.09 -16.31 22.04
C ILE A 294 1.09 -15.07 21.13
N GLN A 295 2.06 -14.17 21.31
CA GLN A 295 2.23 -13.02 20.43
C GLN A 295 2.50 -13.46 18.98
N ASP A 296 3.39 -14.43 18.77
CA ASP A 296 3.68 -15.00 17.44
C ASP A 296 2.44 -15.66 16.81
N PHE A 297 1.65 -16.39 17.61
CA PHE A 297 0.38 -16.96 17.16
C PHE A 297 -0.62 -15.88 16.73
N LEU A 298 -0.85 -14.86 17.55
CA LEU A 298 -1.78 -13.76 17.23
C LEU A 298 -1.34 -13.00 15.97
N ILE A 299 -0.03 -12.79 15.81
CA ILE A 299 0.57 -12.22 14.60
C ILE A 299 0.32 -13.12 13.38
N SER A 300 0.40 -14.43 13.54
CA SER A 300 0.11 -15.39 12.46
C SER A 300 -1.36 -15.32 12.04
N VAL A 301 -2.28 -15.20 13.00
CA VAL A 301 -3.72 -15.00 12.72
C VAL A 301 -3.97 -13.68 12.01
N ASP A 302 -3.31 -12.60 12.42
CA ASP A 302 -3.41 -11.28 11.78
C ASP A 302 -2.88 -11.29 10.33
N LYS A 303 -1.76 -12.01 10.08
CA LYS A 303 -1.28 -12.28 8.72
C LYS A 303 -2.27 -13.09 7.89
N PHE A 304 -2.92 -14.08 8.48
CA PHE A 304 -3.94 -14.88 7.81
C PHE A 304 -5.14 -14.01 7.40
N VAL A 305 -5.64 -13.15 8.30
CA VAL A 305 -6.67 -12.15 7.99
C VAL A 305 -6.25 -11.24 6.84
N SER A 306 -5.03 -10.71 6.91
CA SER A 306 -4.48 -9.85 5.84
C SER A 306 -4.41 -10.57 4.50
N SER A 307 -4.03 -11.86 4.52
CA SER A 307 -3.97 -12.71 3.33
C SER A 307 -5.36 -12.99 2.75
N LEU A 308 -6.37 -13.21 3.62
CA LEU A 308 -7.76 -13.36 3.20
C LEU A 308 -8.32 -12.07 2.58
N SER A 309 -8.03 -10.92 3.20
CA SER A 309 -8.42 -9.62 2.66
C SER A 309 -7.78 -9.35 1.30
N SER A 310 -6.47 -9.59 1.15
CA SER A 310 -5.75 -9.46 -0.13
C SER A 310 -6.32 -10.43 -1.18
N ALA A 311 -6.58 -11.69 -0.82
CA ALA A 311 -7.19 -12.66 -1.72
C ALA A 311 -8.60 -12.24 -2.17
N TRP A 312 -9.42 -11.70 -1.28
CA TRP A 312 -10.75 -11.18 -1.62
C TRP A 312 -10.65 -9.95 -2.54
N GLN A 313 -9.80 -8.97 -2.23
CA GLN A 313 -9.59 -7.79 -3.09
C GLN A 313 -9.13 -8.19 -4.49
N ASN A 314 -8.27 -9.21 -4.60
CA ASN A 314 -7.83 -9.73 -5.90
C ASN A 314 -8.96 -10.45 -6.68
N ILE A 315 -9.92 -11.05 -5.99
CA ILE A 315 -11.09 -11.70 -6.62
C ILE A 315 -12.17 -10.67 -6.99
N GLU A 316 -12.42 -9.66 -6.14
CA GLU A 316 -13.36 -8.57 -6.45
C GLU A 316 -12.83 -7.68 -7.57
N GLY A 317 -11.51 -7.42 -7.58
CA GLY A 317 -10.80 -6.73 -8.66
C GLY A 317 -10.62 -7.57 -9.94
N LYS A 318 -11.34 -8.69 -10.08
CA LYS A 318 -11.30 -9.51 -11.28
C LYS A 318 -11.81 -8.70 -12.47
N PHE A 319 -10.91 -8.41 -13.41
CA PHE A 319 -11.23 -7.68 -14.62
C PHE A 319 -12.24 -8.46 -15.47
N GLN A 320 -13.31 -7.78 -15.88
CA GLN A 320 -14.31 -8.30 -16.80
C GLN A 320 -14.47 -7.30 -17.95
N LEU A 321 -14.53 -7.82 -19.18
CA LEU A 321 -14.81 -6.98 -20.33
C LEU A 321 -16.27 -6.51 -20.29
N LEU A 322 -16.54 -5.30 -20.81
CA LEU A 322 -17.90 -4.78 -20.90
C LEU A 322 -18.83 -5.80 -21.57
N PRO A 323 -19.98 -6.15 -20.95
CA PRO A 323 -20.94 -7.08 -21.50
C PRO A 323 -21.37 -6.67 -22.91
N MET A 324 -21.46 -7.66 -23.80
CA MET A 324 -22.01 -7.45 -25.13
C MET A 324 -23.51 -7.29 -25.07
N GLU A 325 -24.00 -6.08 -25.34
CA GLU A 325 -25.36 -5.87 -25.80
C GLU A 325 -25.41 -6.22 -27.29
N ILE A 326 -25.52 -7.51 -27.60
CA ILE A 326 -25.73 -7.97 -28.97
C ILE A 326 -27.08 -8.68 -29.03
N GLU A 327 -27.99 -8.17 -29.86
CA GLU A 327 -29.31 -8.80 -30.10
C GLU A 327 -29.18 -10.19 -30.76
N HIS A 328 -28.09 -10.42 -31.49
CA HIS A 328 -27.75 -11.70 -32.11
C HIS A 328 -27.01 -12.65 -31.14
N ASN A 329 -27.63 -13.80 -30.86
CA ASN A 329 -27.09 -14.77 -29.93
C ASN A 329 -25.85 -15.51 -30.51
N LEU A 330 -24.65 -15.04 -30.15
CA LEU A 330 -23.34 -15.61 -30.55
C LEU A 330 -23.13 -17.05 -30.03
N ASP A 331 -23.98 -17.53 -29.13
CA ASP A 331 -23.90 -18.89 -28.59
C ASP A 331 -24.07 -19.98 -29.66
N ASN A 332 -24.78 -19.68 -30.74
CA ASN A 332 -25.07 -20.61 -31.83
C ASN A 332 -23.90 -20.81 -32.82
N LEU A 333 -22.80 -20.06 -32.69
CA LEU A 333 -21.60 -20.24 -33.52
C LEU A 333 -20.80 -21.46 -33.03
N LEU A 334 -21.00 -22.61 -33.70
CA LEU A 334 -20.41 -23.89 -33.30
C LEU A 334 -19.33 -24.38 -34.28
N GLY A 335 -19.37 -23.97 -35.55
CA GLY A 335 -18.43 -24.42 -36.56
C GLY A 335 -18.04 -23.38 -37.64
N PRO A 336 -17.01 -23.65 -38.45
CA PRO A 336 -16.44 -22.69 -39.41
C PRO A 336 -17.41 -22.10 -40.42
N SER A 337 -18.44 -22.84 -40.82
CA SER A 337 -19.54 -22.37 -41.70
C SER A 337 -20.33 -21.22 -41.09
N ASP A 338 -20.52 -21.26 -39.77
CA ASP A 338 -21.30 -20.26 -39.04
C ASP A 338 -20.52 -18.95 -38.95
N TYR A 339 -19.19 -19.03 -38.81
CA TYR A 339 -18.29 -17.87 -38.84
C TYR A 339 -18.29 -17.18 -40.21
N ILE A 340 -18.31 -17.95 -41.31
CA ILE A 340 -18.39 -17.38 -42.66
C ILE A 340 -19.74 -16.69 -42.88
N THR A 341 -20.83 -17.31 -42.42
CA THR A 341 -22.18 -16.73 -42.53
C THR A 341 -22.29 -15.44 -41.71
N ALA A 342 -21.79 -15.45 -40.48
CA ALA A 342 -21.74 -14.27 -39.62
C ALA A 342 -20.85 -13.16 -40.21
N ALA A 343 -19.70 -13.51 -40.79
CA ALA A 343 -18.81 -12.56 -41.44
C ALA A 343 -19.39 -11.96 -42.74
N GLY A 344 -20.34 -12.64 -43.38
CA GLY A 344 -21.08 -12.12 -44.52
C GLY A 344 -22.15 -11.09 -44.15
N ASN A 345 -22.50 -10.96 -42.86
CA ASN A 345 -23.44 -9.94 -42.38
C ASN A 345 -22.68 -8.66 -41.99
N SER A 346 -22.77 -7.64 -42.84
CA SER A 346 -22.06 -6.36 -42.64
C SER A 346 -22.47 -5.64 -41.35
N GLU A 347 -23.73 -5.67 -40.95
CA GLU A 347 -24.25 -5.01 -39.74
C GLU A 347 -23.72 -5.69 -38.46
N LEU A 348 -23.68 -7.02 -38.47
CA LEU A 348 -23.09 -7.79 -37.37
C LEU A 348 -21.59 -7.51 -37.27
N VAL A 349 -20.86 -7.50 -38.38
CA VAL A 349 -19.42 -7.21 -38.38
C VAL A 349 -19.14 -5.80 -37.82
N GLU A 350 -19.88 -4.77 -38.24
CA GLU A 350 -19.73 -3.41 -37.72
C GLU A 350 -20.01 -3.33 -36.21
N THR A 351 -21.03 -4.04 -35.74
CA THR A 351 -21.35 -4.15 -34.30
C THR A 351 -20.21 -4.81 -33.53
N LEU A 352 -19.67 -5.92 -34.04
CA LEU A 352 -18.53 -6.64 -33.43
C LEU A 352 -17.24 -5.81 -33.43
N GLU A 353 -17.00 -5.01 -34.48
CA GLU A 353 -15.89 -4.06 -34.52
C GLU A 353 -16.04 -2.99 -33.44
N GLY A 354 -17.24 -2.40 -33.28
CA GLY A 354 -17.52 -1.42 -32.24
C GLY A 354 -17.35 -1.97 -30.81
N VAL A 355 -17.78 -3.21 -30.57
CA VAL A 355 -17.51 -3.91 -29.30
C VAL A 355 -16.01 -4.09 -29.07
N THR A 356 -15.28 -4.55 -30.09
CA THR A 356 -13.83 -4.79 -29.98
C THR A 356 -13.08 -3.49 -29.68
N VAL A 357 -13.48 -2.36 -30.29
CA VAL A 357 -12.90 -1.05 -29.99
C VAL A 357 -13.11 -0.63 -28.53
N ARG A 358 -14.30 -0.86 -27.97
CA ARG A 358 -14.58 -0.58 -26.55
C ARG A 358 -13.72 -1.45 -25.63
N TRP A 359 -13.60 -2.74 -25.92
CA TRP A 359 -12.74 -3.64 -25.16
C TRP A 359 -11.27 -3.21 -25.21
N VAL A 360 -10.79 -2.79 -26.39
CA VAL A 360 -9.43 -2.25 -26.55
C VAL A 360 -9.22 -1.02 -25.66
N GLN A 361 -10.15 -0.06 -25.67
CA GLN A 361 -10.06 1.14 -24.83
C GLN A 361 -10.04 0.80 -23.33
N GLN A 362 -10.86 -0.15 -22.89
CA GLN A 362 -10.86 -0.59 -21.48
C GLN A 362 -9.52 -1.19 -21.05
N ILE A 363 -8.95 -2.06 -21.88
CA ILE A 363 -7.68 -2.72 -21.57
C ILE A 363 -6.53 -1.69 -21.62
N GLU A 364 -6.53 -0.77 -22.59
CA GLU A 364 -5.54 0.32 -22.66
C GLU A 364 -5.60 1.21 -21.41
N GLN A 365 -6.81 1.49 -20.89
CA GLN A 365 -6.97 2.20 -19.62
C GLN A 365 -6.32 1.42 -18.47
N VAL A 366 -6.58 0.12 -18.34
CA VAL A 366 -5.97 -0.71 -17.28
C VAL A 366 -4.45 -0.75 -17.41
N LEU A 367 -3.91 -0.90 -18.62
CA LEU A 367 -2.46 -0.85 -18.86
C LEU A 367 -1.88 0.51 -18.41
N THR A 368 -2.53 1.60 -18.79
CA THR A 368 -2.09 2.97 -18.43
C THR A 368 -2.14 3.22 -16.93
N GLU A 369 -3.25 2.88 -16.26
CA GLU A 369 -3.39 3.00 -14.80
C GLU A 369 -2.34 2.17 -14.06
N SER A 370 -2.00 1.00 -14.62
CA SER A 370 -0.99 0.13 -14.07
C SER A 370 0.43 0.72 -14.22
N GLU A 371 0.73 1.44 -15.29
CA GLU A 371 2.06 2.04 -15.55
C GLU A 371 2.28 3.35 -14.79
N GLN A 372 1.22 3.98 -14.27
CA GLN A 372 1.34 5.23 -13.55
C GLN A 372 2.22 5.09 -12.30
N MET A 373 3.26 5.93 -12.24
CA MET A 373 4.11 6.12 -11.06
C MET A 373 3.26 6.48 -9.84
N ARG A 374 3.25 5.60 -8.84
CA ARG A 374 2.47 5.78 -7.62
C ARG A 374 3.06 6.90 -6.76
N LYS A 375 2.21 7.84 -6.33
CA LYS A 375 2.49 8.68 -5.14
C LYS A 375 2.16 7.85 -3.91
N GLU A 376 3.12 7.06 -3.47
CA GLU A 376 2.99 6.29 -2.23
C GLU A 376 3.10 7.21 -1.01
N VAL A 377 2.38 6.86 0.05
CA VAL A 377 2.56 7.52 1.35
C VAL A 377 3.91 7.09 1.90
N ASP A 378 4.66 8.03 2.45
CA ASP A 378 6.04 7.85 2.96
C ASP A 378 6.22 6.71 3.99
N ASP A 379 5.14 6.16 4.54
CA ASP A 379 5.17 5.12 5.59
C ASP A 379 4.84 3.70 5.07
N ILE A 380 4.69 3.51 3.76
CA ILE A 380 4.49 2.17 3.19
C ILE A 380 5.81 1.37 3.28
N GLY A 381 5.79 0.28 4.06
CA GLY A 381 6.93 -0.63 4.23
C GLY A 381 7.18 -1.54 3.01
N PRO A 382 8.28 -2.31 3.01
CA PRO A 382 8.70 -3.12 1.87
C PRO A 382 7.72 -4.27 1.53
N SER A 383 6.95 -4.76 2.51
CA SER A 383 5.87 -5.72 2.26
C SER A 383 4.78 -5.19 1.32
N GLY A 384 4.53 -3.88 1.33
CA GLY A 384 3.55 -3.26 0.43
C GLY A 384 3.97 -3.31 -1.05
N GLU A 385 5.28 -3.35 -1.32
CA GLU A 385 5.80 -3.50 -2.69
C GLU A 385 5.48 -4.90 -3.24
N LEU A 386 5.67 -5.95 -2.44
CA LEU A 386 5.33 -7.32 -2.82
C LEU A 386 3.81 -7.48 -3.06
N GLU A 387 2.99 -6.95 -2.15
CA GLU A 387 1.53 -7.02 -2.30
C GLU A 387 1.03 -6.28 -3.55
N HIS A 388 1.62 -5.12 -3.88
CA HIS A 388 1.34 -4.43 -5.13
C HIS A 388 1.60 -5.32 -6.37
N TRP A 389 2.78 -5.94 -6.44
CA TRP A 389 3.12 -6.80 -7.58
C TRP A 389 2.25 -8.06 -7.64
N LYS A 390 1.85 -8.62 -6.49
CA LYS A 390 0.87 -9.73 -6.43
C LYS A 390 -0.49 -9.29 -6.98
N SER A 391 -0.98 -8.12 -6.58
CA SER A 391 -2.25 -7.57 -7.08
C SER A 391 -2.19 -7.33 -8.58
N ARG A 392 -1.12 -6.68 -9.08
CA ARG A 392 -0.88 -6.48 -10.51
C ARG A 392 -0.89 -7.80 -11.29
N LEU A 393 -0.20 -8.83 -10.78
CA LEU A 393 -0.20 -10.16 -11.38
C LEU A 393 -1.60 -10.78 -11.43
N ALA A 394 -2.40 -10.63 -10.36
CA ALA A 394 -3.77 -11.11 -10.32
C ALA A 394 -4.65 -10.42 -11.38
N THR A 395 -4.56 -9.09 -11.50
CA THR A 395 -5.27 -8.31 -12.53
C THR A 395 -4.93 -8.78 -13.94
N PHE A 396 -3.64 -8.92 -14.28
CA PHE A 396 -3.25 -9.35 -15.63
C PHE A 396 -3.56 -10.82 -15.92
N ASN A 397 -3.48 -11.71 -14.92
CA ASN A 397 -3.95 -13.09 -15.09
C ASN A 397 -5.45 -13.14 -15.36
N SER A 398 -6.26 -12.36 -14.64
CA SER A 398 -7.69 -12.24 -14.91
C SER A 398 -7.95 -11.73 -16.33
N LEU A 399 -7.19 -10.73 -16.77
CA LEU A 399 -7.33 -10.14 -18.10
C LEU A 399 -6.94 -11.14 -19.21
N LEU A 400 -5.87 -11.92 -18.99
CA LEU A 400 -5.48 -13.02 -19.88
C LEU A 400 -6.56 -14.11 -19.97
N ASP A 401 -7.21 -14.46 -18.85
CA ASP A 401 -8.31 -15.43 -18.83
C ASP A 401 -9.54 -14.90 -19.61
N GLU A 402 -9.85 -13.62 -19.42
CA GLU A 402 -10.99 -12.94 -20.05
C GLU A 402 -10.82 -12.84 -21.58
N ILE A 403 -9.62 -12.48 -22.05
CA ILE A 403 -9.30 -12.45 -23.49
C ILE A 403 -9.35 -13.84 -24.11
N LYS A 404 -9.04 -14.87 -23.34
CA LYS A 404 -9.12 -16.27 -23.77
C LYS A 404 -10.53 -16.86 -23.64
N SER A 405 -11.51 -16.08 -23.15
CA SER A 405 -12.88 -16.54 -22.98
C SER A 405 -13.47 -17.01 -24.31
N PRO A 406 -14.39 -18.00 -24.28
CA PRO A 406 -15.03 -18.51 -25.50
C PRO A 406 -15.76 -17.42 -26.29
N GLN A 407 -16.35 -16.45 -25.59
CA GLN A 407 -17.12 -15.37 -26.18
C GLN A 407 -16.22 -14.40 -26.96
N VAL A 408 -15.10 -13.96 -26.37
CA VAL A 408 -14.11 -13.11 -27.05
C VAL A 408 -13.53 -13.84 -28.27
N LYS A 409 -13.18 -15.12 -28.13
CA LYS A 409 -12.67 -15.94 -29.26
C LYS A 409 -13.65 -16.02 -30.42
N LYS A 410 -14.96 -16.17 -30.15
CA LYS A 410 -16.00 -16.17 -31.20
C LYS A 410 -16.03 -14.85 -31.95
N VAL A 411 -16.03 -13.72 -31.24
CA VAL A 411 -16.01 -12.37 -31.84
C VAL A 411 -14.80 -12.18 -32.74
N LEU A 412 -13.60 -12.45 -32.20
CA LEU A 412 -12.35 -12.32 -32.95
C LEU A 412 -12.31 -13.27 -34.16
N GLY A 413 -12.88 -14.48 -34.03
CA GLY A 413 -12.98 -15.43 -35.13
C GLY A 413 -13.85 -14.91 -36.28
N VAL A 414 -15.00 -14.29 -36.00
CA VAL A 414 -15.87 -13.70 -37.05
C VAL A 414 -15.14 -12.54 -37.74
N LEU A 415 -14.54 -11.65 -36.96
CA LEU A 415 -13.75 -10.53 -37.48
C LEU A 415 -12.55 -10.99 -38.32
N GLN A 416 -11.94 -12.12 -37.96
CA GLN A 416 -10.81 -12.72 -38.69
C GLN A 416 -11.22 -13.24 -40.06
N VAL A 417 -12.41 -13.82 -40.18
CA VAL A 417 -12.99 -14.24 -41.47
C VAL A 417 -13.39 -13.01 -42.30
N ALA A 418 -13.98 -11.99 -41.66
CA ALA A 418 -14.33 -10.72 -42.29
C ALA A 418 -13.13 -9.85 -42.68
N LYS A 419 -11.90 -10.22 -42.28
CA LYS A 419 -10.65 -9.46 -42.50
C LYS A 419 -10.69 -8.03 -41.94
N SER A 420 -11.30 -7.87 -40.77
CA SER A 420 -11.38 -6.58 -40.07
C SER A 420 -9.99 -6.00 -39.77
N LYS A 421 -9.86 -4.66 -39.89
CA LYS A 421 -8.64 -3.93 -39.54
C LYS A 421 -8.39 -3.86 -38.04
N THR A 422 -9.44 -3.98 -37.23
CA THR A 422 -9.41 -3.87 -35.75
C THR A 422 -8.56 -4.97 -35.10
N LEU A 423 -8.38 -6.11 -35.79
CA LEU A 423 -7.57 -7.23 -35.32
C LEU A 423 -6.08 -6.91 -35.15
N ARG A 424 -5.54 -5.94 -35.88
CA ARG A 424 -4.14 -5.53 -35.70
C ARG A 424 -3.92 -4.94 -34.31
N ARG A 425 -4.75 -3.95 -33.95
CA ARG A 425 -4.71 -3.30 -32.64
C ARG A 425 -4.97 -4.29 -31.50
N TRP A 426 -5.88 -5.25 -31.70
CA TRP A 426 -6.11 -6.32 -30.73
C TRP A 426 -4.87 -7.21 -30.51
N LYS A 427 -4.16 -7.59 -31.57
CA LYS A 427 -2.94 -8.41 -31.46
C LYS A 427 -1.82 -7.69 -30.73
N ASP A 428 -1.62 -6.40 -31.03
CA ASP A 428 -0.61 -5.58 -30.35
C ASP A 428 -0.92 -5.50 -28.85
N LEU A 429 -2.20 -5.29 -28.52
CA LEU A 429 -2.69 -5.25 -27.15
C LEU A 429 -2.51 -6.58 -26.40
N ASP A 430 -2.85 -7.72 -27.01
CA ASP A 430 -2.65 -9.07 -26.46
C ASP A 430 -1.16 -9.34 -26.15
N GLY A 431 -0.26 -8.86 -27.02
CA GLY A 431 1.18 -8.87 -26.79
C GLY A 431 1.58 -8.03 -25.57
N ASN A 432 1.09 -6.79 -25.47
CA ASN A 432 1.38 -5.89 -24.34
C ASN A 432 0.91 -6.47 -23.00
N ILE A 433 -0.29 -7.06 -22.97
CA ILE A 433 -0.83 -7.72 -21.78
C ILE A 433 0.05 -8.91 -21.37
N THR A 434 0.46 -9.73 -22.34
CA THR A 434 1.32 -10.89 -22.09
C THR A 434 2.66 -10.44 -21.51
N ASN A 435 3.24 -9.36 -22.04
CA ASN A 435 4.46 -8.76 -21.52
C ASN A 435 4.28 -8.24 -20.09
N ALA A 436 3.21 -7.49 -19.81
CA ALA A 436 2.92 -6.97 -18.48
C ALA A 436 2.65 -8.08 -17.45
N ALA A 437 2.00 -9.17 -17.86
CA ALA A 437 1.79 -10.35 -17.01
C ALA A 437 3.10 -11.06 -16.67
N ASN A 438 3.98 -11.23 -17.66
CA ASN A 438 5.31 -11.82 -17.48
C ASN A 438 6.19 -10.95 -16.57
N GLU A 439 6.15 -9.63 -16.76
CA GLU A 439 6.83 -8.66 -15.90
C GLU A 439 6.36 -8.80 -14.45
N ALA A 440 5.04 -8.76 -14.22
CA ALA A 440 4.49 -8.87 -12.88
C ALA A 440 4.85 -10.22 -12.22
N LYS A 441 4.82 -11.32 -12.99
CA LYS A 441 5.19 -12.65 -12.52
C LYS A 441 6.65 -12.74 -12.10
N ASP A 442 7.57 -12.19 -12.89
CA ASP A 442 9.00 -12.18 -12.58
C ASP A 442 9.28 -11.32 -11.34
N ASN A 443 8.70 -10.12 -11.27
CA ASN A 443 8.85 -9.22 -10.13
C ASN A 443 8.33 -9.86 -8.84
N VAL A 444 7.15 -10.49 -8.86
CA VAL A 444 6.63 -11.25 -7.71
C VAL A 444 7.61 -12.36 -7.31
N LYS A 445 8.11 -13.16 -8.26
CA LYS A 445 9.05 -14.25 -7.98
C LYS A 445 10.29 -13.76 -7.22
N TYR A 446 10.91 -12.67 -7.66
CA TYR A 446 12.10 -12.12 -7.00
C TYR A 446 11.78 -11.45 -5.67
N LEU A 447 10.74 -10.62 -5.59
CA LEU A 447 10.34 -9.96 -4.34
C LEU A 447 9.91 -10.97 -3.26
N TYR A 448 9.31 -12.10 -3.65
CA TYR A 448 8.95 -13.17 -2.73
C TYR A 448 10.18 -13.76 -2.01
N THR A 449 11.35 -13.76 -2.67
CA THR A 449 12.60 -14.21 -2.01
C THR A 449 13.03 -13.30 -0.85
N LEU A 450 12.56 -12.04 -0.85
CA LEU A 450 12.83 -11.05 0.20
C LEU A 450 11.80 -11.08 1.34
N GLU A 451 10.63 -11.69 1.14
CA GLU A 451 9.52 -11.70 2.11
C GLU A 451 9.95 -12.19 3.50
N LYS A 452 10.84 -13.19 3.54
CA LYS A 452 11.41 -13.74 4.77
C LYS A 452 12.20 -12.72 5.59
N PHE A 453 12.74 -11.68 4.97
CA PHE A 453 13.48 -10.60 5.64
C PHE A 453 12.57 -9.44 6.08
N PHE A 454 11.43 -9.24 5.42
CA PHE A 454 10.50 -8.15 5.76
C PHE A 454 9.79 -8.36 7.10
N SER A 455 9.45 -9.61 7.45
CA SER A 455 8.79 -9.90 8.74
C SER A 455 9.71 -9.62 9.95
N PRO A 456 10.99 -10.05 9.97
CA PRO A 456 11.93 -9.66 11.01
C PRO A 456 12.15 -8.14 11.11
N LEU A 457 12.26 -7.44 9.97
CA LEU A 457 12.50 -5.99 9.95
C LEU A 457 11.46 -5.18 10.72
N GLY A 458 10.20 -5.62 10.77
CA GLY A 458 9.12 -4.94 11.49
C GLY A 458 8.91 -5.37 12.95
N LYS A 459 9.54 -6.46 13.42
CA LYS A 459 9.20 -7.11 14.69
C LYS A 459 10.39 -7.33 15.63
N CYS A 460 11.58 -7.39 15.08
CA CYS A 460 12.80 -7.62 15.85
C CYS A 460 13.29 -6.31 16.48
N THR A 461 14.13 -6.43 17.51
CA THR A 461 14.89 -5.30 18.04
C THR A 461 15.93 -4.86 16.99
N PRO A 462 16.38 -3.59 17.02
CA PRO A 462 17.45 -3.11 16.14
C PRO A 462 18.69 -4.01 16.15
N THR A 463 19.06 -4.54 17.32
CA THR A 463 20.18 -5.47 17.48
C THR A 463 20.01 -6.78 16.72
N SER A 464 18.82 -7.38 16.73
CA SER A 464 18.55 -8.60 15.97
C SER A 464 18.46 -8.36 14.46
N ILE A 465 18.09 -7.15 14.02
CA ILE A 465 18.08 -6.80 12.59
C ILE A 465 19.51 -6.79 12.01
N LEU A 466 20.51 -6.40 12.80
CA LEU A 466 21.92 -6.37 12.39
C LEU A 466 22.38 -7.72 11.81
N GLU A 467 21.98 -8.84 12.42
CA GLU A 467 22.35 -10.18 11.97
C GLU A 467 21.77 -10.55 10.59
N HIS A 468 20.73 -9.84 10.15
CA HIS A 468 20.02 -10.12 8.91
C HIS A 468 20.39 -9.17 7.76
N ILE A 469 20.90 -7.98 8.05
CA ILE A 469 21.25 -6.96 7.05
C ILE A 469 22.21 -7.49 5.97
N PRO A 470 23.34 -8.17 6.29
CA PRO A 470 24.25 -8.64 5.24
C PRO A 470 23.60 -9.63 4.26
N ARG A 471 22.70 -10.48 4.77
CA ARG A 471 21.97 -11.46 3.94
C ARG A 471 20.90 -10.78 3.08
N LEU A 472 20.22 -9.78 3.63
CA LEU A 472 19.26 -8.95 2.91
C LEU A 472 19.95 -8.20 1.76
N MET A 473 21.06 -7.52 2.04
CA MET A 473 21.79 -6.72 1.04
C MET A 473 22.29 -7.59 -0.12
N ASN A 474 22.87 -8.76 0.18
CA ASN A 474 23.27 -9.71 -0.85
C ASN A 474 22.09 -10.26 -1.66
N SER A 475 20.92 -10.45 -1.04
CA SER A 475 19.72 -10.90 -1.76
C SER A 475 19.22 -9.81 -2.72
N ILE A 476 19.24 -8.54 -2.31
CA ILE A 476 18.88 -7.40 -3.17
C ILE A 476 19.87 -7.27 -4.33
N ARG A 477 21.18 -7.41 -4.06
CA ARG A 477 22.23 -7.46 -5.10
C ARG A 477 21.93 -8.53 -6.16
N MET A 478 21.62 -9.76 -5.73
CA MET A 478 21.28 -10.86 -6.64
C MET A 478 20.04 -10.56 -7.49
N ILE A 479 19.02 -9.91 -6.92
CA ILE A 479 17.82 -9.49 -7.67
C ILE A 479 18.20 -8.44 -8.72
N TYR A 480 19.03 -7.45 -8.37
CA TYR A 480 19.47 -6.43 -9.33
C TYR A 480 20.31 -7.00 -10.48
N SER A 481 21.15 -7.99 -10.21
CA SER A 481 21.96 -8.63 -11.25
C SER A 481 21.15 -9.56 -12.15
N ILE A 482 20.16 -10.28 -11.63
CA ILE A 482 19.51 -11.40 -12.35
C ILE A 482 18.10 -11.05 -12.85
N SER A 483 17.32 -10.27 -12.10
CA SER A 483 15.94 -9.97 -12.50
C SER A 483 15.94 -9.26 -13.84
N GLN A 484 15.04 -9.64 -14.73
CA GLN A 484 14.93 -9.00 -16.04
C GLN A 484 14.21 -7.66 -15.94
N TYR A 485 13.23 -7.56 -15.04
CA TYR A 485 12.29 -6.44 -14.98
C TYR A 485 12.42 -5.61 -13.70
N TYR A 486 12.82 -6.19 -12.56
CA TYR A 486 12.94 -5.47 -11.30
C TYR A 486 14.30 -4.77 -11.11
N ASN A 487 15.22 -4.95 -12.07
CA ASN A 487 16.61 -4.50 -12.01
C ASN A 487 16.83 -3.02 -12.36
N THR A 488 15.81 -2.16 -12.26
CA THR A 488 15.96 -0.74 -12.57
C THR A 488 16.41 0.05 -11.34
N SER A 489 17.20 1.10 -11.54
CA SER A 489 17.68 1.95 -10.44
C SER A 489 16.53 2.58 -9.65
N GLU A 490 15.44 2.93 -10.32
CA GLU A 490 14.24 3.49 -9.68
C GLU A 490 13.55 2.49 -8.74
N ARG A 491 13.32 1.25 -9.20
CA ARG A 491 12.68 0.19 -8.39
C ARG A 491 13.53 -0.20 -7.20
N MET A 492 14.85 -0.33 -7.41
CA MET A 492 15.81 -0.61 -6.34
C MET A 492 15.85 0.51 -5.30
N THR A 493 15.96 1.76 -5.76
CA THR A 493 15.96 2.93 -4.86
C THR A 493 14.67 2.99 -4.05
N SER A 494 13.50 2.78 -4.69
CA SER A 494 12.21 2.73 -4.00
C SER A 494 12.17 1.62 -2.93
N LEU A 495 12.62 0.41 -3.27
CA LEU A 495 12.68 -0.70 -2.32
C LEU A 495 13.58 -0.37 -1.11
N PHE A 496 14.77 0.20 -1.36
CA PHE A 496 15.67 0.62 -0.29
C PHE A 496 15.05 1.69 0.62
N VAL A 497 14.39 2.70 0.06
CA VAL A 497 13.67 3.73 0.84
C VAL A 497 12.59 3.10 1.72
N LYS A 498 11.83 2.12 1.22
CA LYS A 498 10.82 1.40 2.01
C LYS A 498 11.44 0.60 3.15
N ILE A 499 12.56 -0.08 2.90
CA ILE A 499 13.33 -0.79 3.93
C ILE A 499 13.80 0.19 5.01
N THR A 500 14.36 1.33 4.61
CA THR A 500 14.77 2.40 5.53
C THR A 500 13.61 2.89 6.39
N ASN A 501 12.44 3.18 5.79
CA ASN A 501 11.26 3.64 6.53
C ASN A 501 10.75 2.60 7.52
N GLN A 502 10.81 1.31 7.16
CA GLN A 502 10.46 0.22 8.06
C GLN A 502 11.44 0.12 9.25
N MET A 503 12.75 0.24 9.01
CA MET A 503 13.76 0.25 10.07
C MET A 503 13.56 1.42 11.05
N ILE A 504 13.29 2.63 10.53
CA ILE A 504 12.98 3.80 11.37
C ILE A 504 11.73 3.53 12.23
N SER A 505 10.69 2.94 11.65
CA SER A 505 9.46 2.61 12.37
C SER A 505 9.72 1.60 13.50
N THR A 506 10.56 0.60 13.24
CA THR A 506 10.97 -0.39 14.24
C THR A 506 11.81 0.23 15.35
N CYS A 507 12.76 1.12 15.03
CA CYS A 507 13.51 1.88 16.02
C CYS A 507 12.60 2.73 16.92
N LYS A 508 11.61 3.42 16.34
CA LYS A 508 10.61 4.19 17.09
C LYS A 508 9.82 3.31 18.05
N ALA A 509 9.35 2.14 17.58
CA ALA A 509 8.62 1.20 18.42
C ALA A 509 9.49 0.67 19.58
N TYR A 510 10.76 0.33 19.30
CA TYR A 510 11.73 -0.13 20.29
C TYR A 510 12.03 0.92 21.37
N LEU A 511 12.19 2.18 20.98
CA LEU A 511 12.43 3.30 21.90
C LEU A 511 11.22 3.63 22.78
N CYS A 512 10.01 3.24 22.39
CA CYS A 512 8.79 3.41 23.17
C CYS A 512 8.35 2.13 23.90
N GLN A 513 9.10 1.03 23.77
CA GLN A 513 8.67 -0.25 24.32
C GLN A 513 8.70 -0.23 25.86
N GLY A 514 7.51 -0.38 26.45
CA GLY A 514 7.32 -0.46 27.91
C GLY A 514 7.07 0.88 28.61
N VAL A 515 7.00 1.99 27.88
CA VAL A 515 6.76 3.33 28.44
C VAL A 515 5.77 4.13 27.58
N THR A 516 5.10 5.11 28.20
CA THR A 516 4.21 6.03 27.47
C THR A 516 4.95 7.18 26.82
N LYS A 517 5.98 7.71 27.49
CA LYS A 517 6.87 8.74 26.98
C LYS A 517 8.31 8.25 27.06
N ILE A 518 9.11 8.65 26.08
CA ILE A 518 10.55 8.30 26.04
C ILE A 518 11.31 8.71 27.31
N TRP A 519 10.89 9.81 27.95
CA TRP A 519 11.49 10.34 29.17
C TRP A 519 11.16 9.55 30.45
N ASP A 520 10.27 8.56 30.36
CA ASP A 520 9.90 7.68 31.48
C ASP A 520 10.88 6.50 31.61
N HIS A 521 11.72 6.27 30.62
CA HIS A 521 12.78 5.26 30.70
C HIS A 521 13.86 5.62 31.72
N ASP A 522 14.47 4.60 32.30
CA ASP A 522 15.77 4.77 32.96
C ASP A 522 16.80 5.27 31.93
N ARG A 523 17.68 6.20 32.36
CA ARG A 523 18.65 6.82 31.46
C ARG A 523 19.57 5.80 30.83
N GLN A 524 20.13 4.86 31.60
CA GLN A 524 21.11 3.92 31.05
C GLN A 524 20.47 3.05 29.98
N GLU A 525 19.23 2.63 30.21
CA GLU A 525 18.45 1.89 29.23
C GLU A 525 18.12 2.74 27.99
N LEU A 526 17.68 4.00 28.16
CA LEU A 526 17.38 4.88 27.02
C LEU A 526 18.61 5.16 26.15
N LEU A 527 19.75 5.49 26.76
CA LEU A 527 21.00 5.74 26.05
C LEU A 527 21.49 4.49 25.32
N LYS A 528 21.37 3.32 25.95
CA LYS A 528 21.68 2.04 25.32
C LYS A 528 20.82 1.81 24.08
N ARG A 529 19.49 1.97 24.19
CA ARG A 529 18.58 1.77 23.05
C ARG A 529 18.83 2.76 21.92
N ILE A 530 19.12 4.02 22.23
CA ILE A 530 19.51 5.04 21.24
C ILE A 530 20.76 4.59 20.50
N LYS A 531 21.79 4.15 21.21
CA LYS A 531 23.04 3.67 20.61
C LYS A 531 22.81 2.48 19.67
N GLU A 532 21.99 1.52 20.08
CA GLU A 532 21.62 0.36 19.24
C GLU A 532 20.86 0.78 17.96
N CYS A 533 20.01 1.81 18.03
CA CYS A 533 19.33 2.35 16.84
C CYS A 533 20.28 3.07 15.89
N ILE A 534 21.27 3.80 16.42
CA ILE A 534 22.29 4.48 15.61
C ILE A 534 23.19 3.44 14.92
N GLN A 535 23.64 2.43 15.67
CA GLN A 535 24.45 1.33 15.14
C GLN A 535 23.73 0.57 14.01
N LEU A 536 22.40 0.43 14.09
CA LEU A 536 21.61 -0.16 13.00
C LEU A 536 21.76 0.61 11.68
N ASN A 537 21.71 1.94 11.71
CA ASN A 537 21.88 2.77 10.52
C ASN A 537 23.30 2.68 9.96
N GLU A 538 24.31 2.73 10.85
CA GLU A 538 25.72 2.62 10.46
C GLU A 538 26.00 1.29 9.76
N GLU A 539 25.62 0.16 10.35
CA GLU A 539 25.84 -1.17 9.76
C GLU A 539 25.07 -1.36 8.44
N TYR A 540 23.86 -0.78 8.35
CA TYR A 540 23.07 -0.80 7.13
C TYR A 540 23.78 -0.08 5.97
N GLN A 541 24.35 1.10 6.22
CA GLN A 541 25.12 1.86 5.24
C GLN A 541 26.44 1.15 4.88
N LEU A 542 27.16 0.63 5.89
CA LEU A 542 28.40 -0.12 5.68
C LEU A 542 28.18 -1.35 4.79
N CYS A 543 27.13 -2.13 5.05
CA CYS A 543 26.78 -3.28 4.22
C CYS A 543 26.42 -2.89 2.78
N PHE A 544 25.75 -1.76 2.58
CA PHE A 544 25.43 -1.23 1.25
C PHE A 544 26.71 -0.84 0.50
N GLN A 545 27.59 -0.07 1.14
CA GLN A 545 28.85 0.38 0.57
C GLN A 545 29.76 -0.81 0.21
N HIS A 546 29.87 -1.80 1.10
CA HIS A 546 30.62 -3.04 0.84
C HIS A 546 30.12 -3.81 -0.38
N VAL A 547 28.80 -3.89 -0.56
CA VAL A 547 28.22 -4.52 -1.75
C VAL A 547 28.51 -3.72 -3.02
N ARG A 548 28.49 -2.38 -2.93
CA ARG A 548 28.83 -1.51 -4.06
C ARG A 548 30.31 -1.65 -4.45
N GLU A 549 31.22 -1.66 -3.48
CA GLU A 549 32.66 -1.84 -3.72
C GLU A 549 32.96 -3.17 -4.41
N LYS A 550 32.33 -4.27 -3.96
CA LYS A 550 32.44 -5.58 -4.62
C LYS A 550 31.94 -5.60 -6.06
N LEU A 551 30.95 -4.78 -6.40
CA LEU A 551 30.49 -4.65 -7.79
C LEU A 551 31.48 -3.84 -8.62
N HIS A 552 32.15 -2.84 -8.03
CA HIS A 552 33.21 -2.08 -8.72
C HIS A 552 34.43 -2.93 -9.06
N GLU A 553 34.74 -3.97 -8.27
CA GLU A 553 35.81 -4.93 -8.57
C GLU A 553 35.57 -5.67 -9.90
N ASN A 554 34.32 -5.82 -10.34
CA ASN A 554 33.94 -6.46 -11.61
C ASN A 554 33.17 -5.47 -12.50
N PRO A 555 33.86 -4.68 -13.36
CA PRO A 555 33.22 -3.64 -14.18
C PRO A 555 32.16 -4.14 -15.16
N ASN A 556 32.20 -5.43 -15.50
CA ASN A 556 31.21 -6.07 -16.38
C ASN A 556 29.85 -6.29 -15.70
N ASP A 557 29.79 -6.28 -14.38
CA ASP A 557 28.55 -6.41 -13.63
C ASP A 557 27.80 -5.06 -13.57
N LYS A 558 26.48 -5.12 -13.40
CA LYS A 558 25.66 -3.92 -13.18
C LYS A 558 26.06 -3.24 -11.88
N GLN A 559 26.41 -1.95 -11.97
CA GLN A 559 26.89 -1.17 -10.83
C GLN A 559 25.74 -0.62 -9.98
N PHE A 560 26.00 -0.49 -8.68
CA PHE A 560 25.08 0.08 -7.68
C PHE A 560 25.19 1.61 -7.66
N GLU A 561 24.61 2.26 -8.68
CA GLU A 561 24.62 3.71 -8.83
C GLU A 561 23.32 4.33 -8.30
N PHE A 562 23.15 4.31 -6.98
CA PHE A 562 21.97 4.89 -6.31
C PHE A 562 22.36 6.07 -5.41
N SER A 563 21.46 7.05 -5.27
CA SER A 563 21.69 8.18 -4.37
C SER A 563 21.55 7.75 -2.91
N GLU A 564 22.68 7.65 -2.21
CA GLU A 564 22.75 7.36 -0.77
C GLU A 564 21.90 8.36 0.04
N ASN A 565 21.94 9.65 -0.31
CA ASN A 565 21.16 10.69 0.36
C ASN A 565 19.65 10.42 0.29
N TYR A 566 19.16 9.87 -0.82
CA TYR A 566 17.74 9.56 -0.97
C TYR A 566 17.34 8.30 -0.17
N ILE A 567 18.24 7.33 -0.08
CA ILE A 567 18.00 6.06 0.63
C ILE A 567 18.11 6.24 2.16
N PHE A 568 19.18 6.89 2.62
CA PHE A 568 19.57 6.94 4.03
C PHE A 568 19.27 8.28 4.71
N GLY A 569 19.10 9.38 3.96
CA GLY A 569 19.01 10.72 4.54
C GLY A 569 17.88 10.89 5.57
N LYS A 570 16.75 10.18 5.42
CA LYS A 570 15.68 10.14 6.44
C LYS A 570 16.15 9.44 7.73
N PHE A 571 16.90 8.35 7.61
CA PHE A 571 17.46 7.63 8.75
C PHE A 571 18.55 8.45 9.43
N ASP A 572 19.45 9.09 8.68
CA ASP A 572 20.49 9.96 9.23
C ASP A 572 19.89 11.11 10.04
N THR A 573 18.84 11.74 9.51
CA THR A 573 18.11 12.81 10.20
C THR A 573 17.47 12.31 11.49
N PHE A 574 16.94 11.09 11.47
CA PHE A 574 16.42 10.43 12.67
C PHE A 574 17.52 10.12 13.69
N CYS A 575 18.68 9.59 13.28
CA CYS A 575 19.82 9.34 14.17
C CYS A 575 20.35 10.62 14.81
N LYS A 576 20.54 11.70 14.03
CA LYS A 576 20.89 13.03 14.56
C LYS A 576 19.89 13.55 15.58
N ARG A 577 18.60 13.21 15.43
CA ARG A 577 17.58 13.54 16.42
C ARG A 577 17.74 12.71 17.68
N LEU A 578 18.06 11.41 17.57
CA LEU A 578 18.32 10.56 18.72
C LEU A 578 19.55 11.01 19.53
N GLU A 579 20.62 11.43 18.86
CA GLU A 579 21.80 12.02 19.51
C GLU A 579 21.42 13.23 20.37
N LYS A 580 20.64 14.17 19.82
CA LYS A 580 20.14 15.32 20.58
C LYS A 580 19.30 14.91 21.80
N ILE A 581 18.51 13.83 21.68
CA ILE A 581 17.72 13.31 22.81
C ILE A 581 18.65 12.72 23.87
N ALA A 582 19.70 12.00 23.47
CA ALA A 582 20.71 11.47 24.36
C ALA A 582 21.46 12.58 25.11
N ASP A 583 21.82 13.67 24.42
CA ASP A 583 22.47 14.85 25.01
C ASP A 583 21.58 15.52 26.06
N ILE A 584 20.29 15.73 25.72
CA ILE A 584 19.30 16.32 26.64
C ILE A 584 19.15 15.43 27.87
N THR A 585 19.02 14.12 27.69
CA THR A 585 18.87 13.17 28.80
C THR A 585 20.08 13.18 29.73
N SER A 586 21.29 13.21 29.16
CA SER A 586 22.55 13.26 29.92
C SER A 586 22.68 14.58 30.68
N THR A 587 22.30 15.70 30.05
CA THR A 587 22.30 17.03 30.68
C THR A 587 21.29 17.11 31.83
N MET A 588 20.08 16.57 31.64
CA MET A 588 19.05 16.52 32.68
C MET A 588 19.56 15.78 33.92
N GLU A 589 20.20 14.62 33.77
CA GLU A 589 20.71 13.87 34.91
C GLU A 589 21.91 14.55 35.57
N SER A 590 22.87 15.07 34.78
CA SER A 590 24.02 15.81 35.32
C SER A 590 23.57 16.98 36.22
N LEU A 591 22.57 17.74 35.76
CA LEU A 591 22.01 18.86 36.52
C LEU A 591 21.07 18.43 37.66
N SER A 592 20.63 17.17 37.72
CA SER A 592 19.80 16.68 38.83
C SER A 592 20.57 16.66 40.16
N ALA A 593 21.89 16.50 40.11
CA ALA A 593 22.78 16.54 41.27
C ALA A 593 22.73 17.88 42.03
N LEU A 594 22.27 18.95 41.38
CA LEU A 594 22.05 20.26 42.01
C LEU A 594 21.10 20.19 43.22
N GLN A 595 20.21 19.21 43.29
CA GLN A 595 19.29 19.00 44.42
C GLN A 595 20.04 18.75 45.74
N HIS A 596 21.21 18.12 45.67
CA HIS A 596 21.94 17.64 46.84
C HIS A 596 23.03 18.62 47.32
N LEU A 597 23.24 19.72 46.59
CA LEU A 597 24.23 20.73 46.93
C LEU A 597 23.69 21.68 48.00
N LYS A 598 24.39 21.76 49.14
CA LYS A 598 24.04 22.65 50.26
C LYS A 598 24.72 24.02 50.12
N ILE A 599 24.44 24.72 49.04
CA ILE A 599 24.97 26.06 48.76
C ILE A 599 23.82 27.07 48.83
N GLU A 600 24.04 28.18 49.52
CA GLU A 600 23.04 29.23 49.70
C GLU A 600 22.63 29.84 48.33
N GLY A 601 21.32 29.92 48.06
CA GLY A 601 20.77 30.44 46.80
C GLY A 601 20.56 29.42 45.66
N ILE A 602 21.05 28.18 45.79
CA ILE A 602 20.92 27.15 44.74
C ILE A 602 19.49 26.62 44.56
N GLU A 603 18.65 26.76 45.59
CA GLU A 603 17.24 26.36 45.57
C GLU A 603 16.46 27.03 44.43
N LYS A 604 16.72 28.32 44.18
CA LYS A 604 16.07 29.08 43.09
C LYS A 604 16.47 28.53 41.71
N ILE A 605 17.72 28.11 41.56
CA ILE A 605 18.24 27.52 40.31
C ILE A 605 17.64 26.12 40.12
N TYR A 606 17.52 25.34 41.18
CA TYR A 606 16.90 24.02 41.14
C TYR A 606 15.41 24.07 40.80
N VAL A 607 14.65 25.05 41.32
CA VAL A 607 13.25 25.28 40.93
C VAL A 607 13.12 25.65 39.45
N ARG A 608 14.05 26.45 38.91
CA ARG A 608 14.08 26.76 37.47
C ARG A 608 14.39 25.51 36.63
N TYR A 609 15.39 24.73 37.03
CA TYR A 609 15.73 23.46 36.38
C TYR A 609 14.54 22.50 36.36
N THR A 610 13.88 22.27 37.50
CA THR A 610 12.71 21.38 37.60
C THR A 610 11.54 21.87 36.74
N THR A 611 11.34 23.18 36.61
CA THR A 611 10.35 23.76 35.70
C THR A 611 10.68 23.46 34.23
N ILE A 612 11.94 23.63 33.81
CA ILE A 612 12.41 23.34 32.44
C ILE A 612 12.27 21.84 32.11
N VAL A 613 12.66 20.96 33.05
CA VAL A 613 12.54 19.50 32.88
C VAL A 613 11.07 19.10 32.75
N THR A 614 10.21 19.58 33.64
CA THR A 614 8.77 19.30 33.62
C THR A 614 8.13 19.77 32.32
N SER A 615 8.45 21.00 31.88
CA SER A 615 7.99 21.54 30.59
C SER A 615 8.46 20.68 29.41
N THR A 616 9.73 20.23 29.42
CA THR A 616 10.28 19.38 28.36
C THR A 616 9.62 18.00 28.31
N LYS A 617 9.34 17.38 29.46
CA LYS A 617 8.66 16.07 29.55
C LYS A 617 7.16 16.12 29.24
N ASN A 618 6.54 17.29 29.41
CA ASN A 618 5.10 17.48 29.21
C ASN A 618 4.71 18.05 27.84
N LYS A 619 5.68 18.29 26.96
CA LYS A 619 5.41 18.69 25.57
C LYS A 619 4.52 17.64 24.86
N ALA A 620 3.48 18.11 24.21
CA ALA A 620 2.43 17.29 23.58
C ALA A 620 2.86 16.65 22.24
N TYR A 621 4.00 17.06 21.66
CA TYR A 621 4.48 16.50 20.39
C TYR A 621 5.34 15.25 20.60
N ASN A 622 5.36 14.38 19.60
CA ASN A 622 6.23 13.21 19.62
C ASN A 622 7.70 13.63 19.45
N VAL A 623 8.50 13.44 20.49
CA VAL A 623 9.93 13.82 20.52
C VAL A 623 10.75 13.09 19.45
N LEU A 624 10.30 11.89 19.04
CA LEU A 624 10.91 11.04 18.02
C LEU A 624 10.52 11.40 16.58
N ASP A 625 9.60 12.34 16.39
CA ASP A 625 9.27 12.80 15.04
C ASP A 625 10.37 13.73 14.51
N HIS A 626 11.11 13.26 13.52
CA HIS A 626 12.14 14.02 12.83
C HIS A 626 11.57 14.91 11.73
N ARG A 627 10.27 14.75 11.37
CA ARG A 627 9.64 15.45 10.24
C ARG A 627 9.16 16.86 10.58
N ARG A 628 9.16 17.28 11.86
CA ARG A 628 8.67 18.60 12.27
C ARG A 628 9.41 19.23 13.44
N LEU A 629 10.17 20.27 13.14
CA LEU A 629 10.19 21.49 13.95
C LEU A 629 9.45 22.53 13.12
N GLU A 630 8.19 22.80 13.45
CA GLU A 630 7.45 23.92 12.82
C GLU A 630 8.20 25.21 13.14
N THR A 631 8.34 26.09 12.15
CA THR A 631 9.08 27.35 12.26
C THR A 631 8.61 28.20 13.46
N GLU A 632 7.29 28.25 13.69
CA GLU A 632 6.68 28.87 14.87
C GLU A 632 7.24 28.32 16.19
N ARG A 633 7.48 27.01 16.28
CA ARG A 633 8.00 26.38 17.52
C ARG A 633 9.47 26.66 17.75
N MET A 634 10.25 26.88 16.68
CA MET A 634 11.64 27.30 16.82
C MET A 634 11.72 28.76 17.26
N LEU A 635 10.81 29.61 16.76
CA LEU A 635 10.64 30.98 17.24
C LEU A 635 10.22 31.02 18.73
N ASP A 636 9.22 30.23 19.13
CA ASP A 636 8.78 30.16 20.53
C ASP A 636 9.91 29.73 21.47
N LEU A 637 10.75 28.76 21.03
CA LEU A 637 11.91 28.32 21.80
C LEU A 637 12.96 29.44 21.93
N LEU A 638 13.27 30.17 20.85
CA LEU A 638 14.20 31.29 20.91
C LEU A 638 13.72 32.40 21.84
N LEU A 639 12.43 32.73 21.77
CA LEU A 639 11.79 33.70 22.66
C LEU A 639 11.85 33.27 24.14
N ILE A 640 11.74 31.97 24.44
CA ILE A 640 11.92 31.46 25.80
C ILE A 640 13.37 31.67 26.27
N PHE A 641 14.36 31.41 25.42
CA PHE A 641 15.78 31.57 25.80
C PHE A 641 16.19 33.04 25.96
N GLU A 642 15.64 33.96 25.17
CA GLU A 642 15.82 35.41 25.39
C GLU A 642 15.26 35.87 26.74
N ASN A 643 14.11 35.34 27.14
CA ASN A 643 13.44 35.71 28.39
C ASN A 643 14.08 35.12 29.66
N VAL A 644 14.87 34.04 29.53
CA VAL A 644 15.47 33.34 30.69
C VAL A 644 16.81 33.93 31.12
N THR A 645 17.50 34.70 30.27
CA THR A 645 18.84 35.24 30.55
C THR A 645 18.96 36.72 30.18
N GLY A 646 19.02 37.60 31.18
CA GLY A 646 19.28 39.02 31.00
C GLY A 646 20.73 39.37 30.61
N SER A 647 21.51 38.48 29.98
CA SER A 647 22.89 38.75 29.56
C SER A 647 23.36 37.78 28.45
N GLN A 648 23.70 38.34 27.28
CA GLN A 648 24.60 37.82 26.22
C GLN A 648 24.59 36.30 25.93
N LEU A 649 23.50 35.77 25.38
CA LEU A 649 23.58 34.57 24.54
C LEU A 649 23.54 34.99 23.07
N ASP A 650 24.56 34.63 22.30
CA ASP A 650 24.54 34.81 20.84
C ASP A 650 23.60 33.77 20.20
N LEU A 651 22.33 34.14 20.09
CA LEU A 651 21.29 33.33 19.45
C LEU A 651 21.23 33.53 17.94
N MET A 652 22.13 34.35 17.36
CA MET A 652 22.06 34.75 15.95
C MET A 652 22.14 33.56 15.00
N GLU A 653 23.00 32.58 15.29
CA GLU A 653 23.10 31.35 14.50
C GLU A 653 21.78 30.54 14.50
N LYS A 654 21.04 30.59 15.61
CA LYS A 654 19.78 29.87 15.77
C LYS A 654 18.63 30.63 15.10
N TYR A 655 18.58 31.96 15.23
CA TYR A 655 17.69 32.81 14.42
C TYR A 655 17.93 32.61 12.91
N MET A 656 19.18 32.45 12.48
CA MET A 656 19.51 32.14 11.09
C MET A 656 18.97 30.79 10.63
N THR A 657 19.03 29.78 11.50
CA THR A 657 18.44 28.47 11.21
C THR A 657 16.92 28.58 11.06
N VAL A 658 16.27 29.36 11.92
CA VAL A 658 14.82 29.61 11.85
C VAL A 658 14.43 30.37 10.60
N LEU A 659 15.16 31.42 10.23
CA LEU A 659 14.93 32.18 9.01
C LEU A 659 15.12 31.33 7.74
N GLN A 660 16.11 30.44 7.72
CA GLN A 660 16.29 29.50 6.60
C GLN A 660 15.12 28.51 6.49
N HIS A 661 14.60 28.02 7.61
CA HIS A 661 13.41 27.18 7.63
C HIS A 661 12.16 27.94 7.18
N TYR A 662 11.96 29.16 7.69
CA TYR A 662 10.86 30.05 7.26
C TYR A 662 10.92 30.35 5.76
N SER A 663 12.11 30.60 5.22
CA SER A 663 12.33 30.83 3.78
C SER A 663 11.94 29.61 2.94
N ARG A 664 12.26 28.39 3.39
CA ARG A 664 11.82 27.15 2.72
C ARG A 664 10.30 26.97 2.83
N ASP A 665 9.71 27.29 3.98
CA ASP A 665 8.25 27.22 4.17
C ASP A 665 7.54 28.22 3.26
N LEU A 666 8.04 29.45 3.15
CA LEU A 666 7.55 30.46 2.21
C LEU A 666 7.66 30.01 0.75
N GLU A 667 8.77 29.40 0.36
CA GLU A 667 8.95 28.88 -1.00
C GLU A 667 8.03 27.70 -1.30
N LEU A 668 7.78 26.83 -0.32
CA LEU A 668 6.79 25.76 -0.42
C LEU A 668 5.38 26.34 -0.58
N VAL A 669 5.00 27.33 0.22
CA VAL A 669 3.70 28.03 0.10
C VAL A 669 3.58 28.72 -1.26
N ARG A 670 4.64 29.38 -1.74
CA ARG A 670 4.70 30.02 -3.07
C ARG A 670 4.49 29.01 -4.18
N LYS A 671 5.19 27.87 -4.15
CA LYS A 671 5.03 26.78 -5.12
C LYS A 671 3.63 26.16 -5.06
N LEU A 672 3.10 25.95 -3.86
CA LEU A 672 1.75 25.43 -3.66
C LEU A 672 0.71 26.38 -4.25
N TYR A 673 0.85 27.69 -3.99
CA TYR A 673 0.00 28.73 -4.55
C TYR A 673 0.08 28.77 -6.07
N GLN A 674 1.28 28.84 -6.65
CA GLN A 674 1.46 28.85 -8.11
C GLN A 674 0.83 27.62 -8.77
N LYS A 675 0.97 26.46 -8.14
CA LYS A 675 0.44 25.19 -8.64
C LYS A 675 -1.07 25.03 -8.49
N GLN A 676 -1.67 25.66 -7.48
CA GLN A 676 -3.06 25.44 -7.08
C GLN A 676 -3.93 26.71 -7.18
N ARG A 677 -3.40 27.80 -7.75
CA ARG A 677 -4.10 29.09 -7.92
C ARG A 677 -5.40 28.96 -8.70
N GLU A 678 -5.39 28.12 -9.73
CA GLU A 678 -6.55 27.86 -10.60
C GLU A 678 -7.52 26.85 -9.97
N ASN A 679 -7.03 25.92 -9.13
CA ASN A 679 -7.84 24.83 -8.58
C ASN A 679 -7.33 24.36 -7.19
N PRO A 680 -7.68 25.08 -6.10
CA PRO A 680 -7.20 24.76 -4.76
C PRO A 680 -7.88 23.49 -4.19
N PRO A 681 -7.13 22.65 -3.45
CA PRO A 681 -7.65 21.40 -2.90
C PRO A 681 -8.74 21.64 -1.85
N THR A 682 -9.82 20.85 -1.92
CA THR A 682 -11.01 20.98 -1.09
C THR A 682 -10.99 20.00 0.10
N PRO A 683 -11.43 20.41 1.29
CA PRO A 683 -11.84 19.48 2.34
C PRO A 683 -13.06 18.67 1.90
N ARG A 684 -13.12 17.38 2.26
CA ARG A 684 -14.27 16.52 1.94
C ARG A 684 -15.58 17.12 2.49
N ASN A 685 -16.66 17.02 1.69
CA ASN A 685 -18.05 17.40 2.02
C ASN A 685 -18.41 18.90 2.08
N MET A 686 -17.71 19.78 1.35
CA MET A 686 -18.18 21.17 1.19
C MET A 686 -18.81 21.39 -0.20
N PRO A 687 -20.07 21.83 -0.30
CA PRO A 687 -20.71 22.10 -1.59
C PRO A 687 -20.12 23.36 -2.25
N PRO A 688 -20.08 23.43 -3.60
CA PRO A 688 -19.38 24.49 -4.28
C PRO A 688 -20.25 25.77 -4.37
N VAL A 689 -19.58 26.93 -4.32
CA VAL A 689 -19.82 28.15 -5.14
C VAL A 689 -19.95 29.53 -4.41
N PRO A 690 -20.51 29.75 -3.19
CA PRO A 690 -20.48 31.08 -2.55
C PRO A 690 -19.33 31.31 -1.55
N GLU A 691 -19.18 30.44 -0.55
CA GLU A 691 -18.14 30.53 0.49
C GLU A 691 -16.73 30.38 -0.09
N MET A 692 -16.60 29.62 -1.19
CA MET A 692 -15.35 29.40 -1.90
C MET A 692 -14.74 30.69 -2.48
N LYS A 693 -15.57 31.57 -3.05
CA LYS A 693 -15.11 32.90 -3.50
C LYS A 693 -14.67 33.78 -2.32
N LYS A 694 -15.19 33.54 -1.12
CA LYS A 694 -14.86 34.32 0.09
C LYS A 694 -13.52 33.85 0.67
N ILE A 695 -13.29 32.53 0.72
CA ILE A 695 -12.03 31.94 1.17
C ILE A 695 -10.90 32.25 0.18
N ILE A 696 -11.12 32.09 -1.13
CA ILE A 696 -10.12 32.44 -2.16
C ILE A 696 -9.81 33.94 -2.11
N ARG A 697 -10.82 34.82 -1.94
CA ARG A 697 -10.58 36.26 -1.75
C ARG A 697 -9.80 36.54 -0.46
N SER A 698 -10.10 35.86 0.64
CA SER A 698 -9.39 36.04 1.91
C SER A 698 -7.94 35.57 1.81
N TYR A 699 -7.70 34.43 1.16
CA TYR A 699 -6.36 33.88 0.91
C TYR A 699 -5.56 34.79 -0.02
N ASN A 700 -6.12 35.19 -1.17
CA ASN A 700 -5.45 36.10 -2.11
C ASN A 700 -5.20 37.47 -1.50
N LYS A 701 -6.12 37.97 -0.66
CA LYS A 701 -5.93 39.22 0.09
C LYS A 701 -4.80 39.08 1.11
N MET A 702 -4.70 37.96 1.81
CA MET A 702 -3.62 37.71 2.77
C MET A 702 -2.27 37.56 2.08
N ALA A 703 -2.21 36.81 0.97
CA ALA A 703 -1.01 36.70 0.15
C ALA A 703 -0.57 38.06 -0.43
N ALA A 704 -1.52 38.88 -0.89
CA ALA A 704 -1.25 40.24 -1.36
C ALA A 704 -0.73 41.15 -0.23
N VAL A 705 -1.34 41.10 0.95
CA VAL A 705 -0.90 41.87 2.13
C VAL A 705 0.50 41.43 2.57
N LEU A 706 0.81 40.13 2.56
CA LEU A 706 2.14 39.62 2.92
C LEU A 706 3.20 40.06 1.90
N LEU A 707 2.88 40.01 0.61
CA LEU A 707 3.77 40.49 -0.46
C LEU A 707 3.95 42.02 -0.41
N GLU A 708 2.88 42.75 -0.12
CA GLU A 708 2.90 44.21 0.03
C GLU A 708 3.70 44.62 1.27
N TYR A 709 3.58 43.88 2.37
CA TYR A 709 4.38 44.05 3.58
C TYR A 709 5.86 43.80 3.31
N GLU A 710 6.21 42.72 2.60
CA GLU A 710 7.57 42.42 2.17
C GLU A 710 8.15 43.56 1.32
N LEU A 711 7.40 44.04 0.31
CA LEU A 711 7.80 45.15 -0.55
C LEU A 711 7.91 46.49 0.21
N LEU A 712 7.02 46.75 1.18
CA LEU A 712 7.07 47.93 2.04
C LEU A 712 8.31 47.92 2.91
N TYR A 713 8.64 46.79 3.53
CA TYR A 713 9.84 46.65 4.34
C TYR A 713 11.10 46.74 3.50
N GLN A 714 11.15 46.10 2.33
CA GLN A 714 12.28 46.22 1.40
C GLN A 714 12.48 47.67 0.96
N ARG A 715 11.41 48.37 0.56
CA ARG A 715 11.49 49.79 0.16
C ARG A 715 11.84 50.71 1.33
N GLY A 716 11.31 50.42 2.52
CA GLY A 716 11.63 51.14 3.75
C GLY A 716 13.10 51.01 4.08
N TRP A 717 13.64 49.79 4.03
CA TRP A 717 15.05 49.53 4.23
C TRP A 717 15.94 50.23 3.19
N CYS A 718 15.57 50.20 1.90
CA CYS A 718 16.29 50.94 0.86
C CYS A 718 16.34 52.45 1.13
N ARG A 719 15.28 53.04 1.69
CA ARG A 719 15.26 54.46 2.08
C ARG A 719 16.19 54.74 3.27
N VAL A 720 16.21 53.87 4.28
CA VAL A 720 17.13 53.98 5.43
C VAL A 720 18.58 53.87 4.97
N VAL A 721 18.88 52.96 4.04
CA VAL A 721 20.17 52.84 3.37
C VAL A 721 20.59 54.11 2.64
N GLU A 722 19.66 54.78 1.96
CA GLU A 722 19.93 56.01 1.23
C GLU A 722 20.21 57.20 2.17
N VAL A 723 19.53 57.25 3.32
CA VAL A 723 19.82 58.22 4.41
C VAL A 723 21.14 57.91 5.10
N GLY A 724 21.43 56.64 5.39
CA GLY A 724 22.72 56.19 5.94
C GLY A 724 23.89 56.52 5.03
N ARG A 725 23.70 56.46 3.69
CA ARG A 725 24.68 56.92 2.70
C ARG A 725 25.02 58.41 2.85
N HIS A 726 24.08 59.26 3.26
CA HIS A 726 24.36 60.67 3.54
C HIS A 726 25.11 60.86 4.86
N ALA A 727 24.78 60.10 5.91
CA ALA A 727 25.53 60.11 7.17
C ALA A 727 26.99 59.65 6.97
N LEU A 728 27.23 58.69 6.07
CA LEU A 728 28.56 58.20 5.69
C LEU A 728 29.38 59.20 4.85
N ASN A 729 28.73 60.20 4.23
CA ASN A 729 29.41 61.30 3.53
C ASN A 729 29.75 62.48 4.47
N ALA A 730 29.37 62.41 5.74
CA ALA A 730 29.78 63.39 6.74
C ALA A 730 31.27 63.19 7.11
N SER A 731 31.95 64.27 7.48
CA SER A 731 33.37 64.21 7.85
C SER A 731 33.57 63.34 9.09
N LEU A 732 34.32 62.23 8.94
CA LEU A 732 34.59 61.24 9.98
C LEU A 732 35.35 61.79 11.19
N LEU A 733 36.06 62.92 11.05
CA LEU A 733 36.76 63.58 12.16
C LEU A 733 36.14 64.95 12.38
N VAL A 734 35.53 65.15 13.55
CA VAL A 734 34.92 66.43 13.93
C VAL A 734 35.62 66.94 15.17
N ARG A 735 35.91 68.24 15.20
CA ARG A 735 36.53 68.90 16.35
C ARG A 735 35.43 69.38 17.29
N GLN A 736 35.41 68.88 18.52
CA GLN A 736 34.40 69.28 19.50
C GLN A 736 34.55 70.79 19.81
N PRO A 737 33.46 71.59 19.77
CA PRO A 737 33.55 73.05 19.87
C PRO A 737 34.16 73.56 21.18
N GLU A 738 33.86 72.91 22.32
CA GLU A 738 34.35 73.37 23.62
C GLU A 738 35.77 72.86 23.95
N THR A 739 36.08 71.60 23.66
CA THR A 739 37.32 70.94 24.10
C THR A 739 38.44 71.01 23.05
N LYS A 740 38.10 71.37 21.80
CA LYS A 740 39.02 71.38 20.66
C LYS A 740 39.72 70.04 20.37
N GLN A 741 39.22 68.93 20.92
CA GLN A 741 39.71 67.58 20.61
C GLN A 741 39.02 67.02 19.37
N LEU A 742 39.75 66.23 18.59
CA LEU A 742 39.21 65.53 17.43
C LEU A 742 38.58 64.22 17.91
N PHE A 743 37.34 63.94 17.51
CA PHE A 743 36.69 62.65 17.74
C PHE A 743 36.13 62.09 16.43
N VAL A 744 35.95 60.77 16.40
CA VAL A 744 35.43 60.06 15.23
C VAL A 744 33.90 60.17 15.22
N ASN A 745 33.35 60.89 14.25
CA ASN A 745 31.92 61.05 14.03
C ASN A 745 31.36 59.89 13.21
N LEU A 746 31.31 58.70 13.81
CA LEU A 746 30.65 57.54 13.21
C LEU A 746 29.21 57.44 13.73
N ASP A 747 28.24 57.62 12.84
CA ASP A 747 26.82 57.55 13.19
C ASP A 747 26.49 56.14 13.74
N PRO A 748 25.83 56.03 14.93
CA PRO A 748 25.47 54.76 15.54
C PRO A 748 24.63 53.83 14.65
N GLN A 749 23.96 54.37 13.62
CA GLN A 749 23.16 53.59 12.69
C GLN A 749 24.00 52.83 11.64
N VAL A 750 25.28 53.18 11.47
CA VAL A 750 26.15 52.58 10.44
C VAL A 750 26.43 51.09 10.68
N PRO A 751 26.80 50.63 11.91
CA PRO A 751 27.02 49.21 12.17
C PRO A 751 25.75 48.36 11.99
N GLU A 752 24.59 48.90 12.36
CA GLU A 752 23.28 48.25 12.20
C GLU A 752 22.93 48.11 10.71
N LEU A 753 23.13 49.17 9.93
CA LEU A 753 22.93 49.18 8.48
C LEU A 753 23.81 48.14 7.74
N LEU A 754 25.10 48.06 8.10
CA LEU A 754 26.05 47.08 7.56
C LEU A 754 25.71 45.64 7.98
N HIS A 755 25.10 45.48 9.15
CA HIS A 755 24.61 44.20 9.62
C HIS A 755 23.40 43.75 8.79
N GLU A 756 22.36 44.58 8.69
CA GLU A 756 21.15 44.31 7.90
C GLU A 756 21.45 44.05 6.41
N ALA A 757 22.37 44.81 5.82
CA ALA A 757 22.75 44.67 4.42
C ALA A 757 23.33 43.29 4.07
N ARG A 758 24.05 42.64 4.99
CA ARG A 758 24.55 41.27 4.78
C ARG A 758 23.44 40.24 4.75
N TYR A 759 22.42 40.42 5.58
CA TYR A 759 21.26 39.52 5.58
C TYR A 759 20.43 39.69 4.32
N MET A 760 20.16 40.94 3.91
CA MET A 760 19.45 41.25 2.68
C MET A 760 20.14 40.63 1.45
N HIS A 761 21.47 40.75 1.37
CA HIS A 761 22.24 40.15 0.28
C HIS A 761 22.20 38.61 0.29
N ARG A 762 22.35 37.98 1.47
CA ARG A 762 22.30 36.51 1.61
C ARG A 762 20.91 35.94 1.32
N MET A 763 19.85 36.73 1.52
CA MET A 763 18.48 36.38 1.16
C MET A 763 18.17 36.63 -0.34
N GLY A 764 19.16 37.05 -1.14
CA GLY A 764 19.02 37.26 -2.58
C GLY A 764 18.42 38.61 -2.98
N TYR A 765 18.28 39.55 -2.04
CA TYR A 765 17.84 40.92 -2.37
C TYR A 765 19.01 41.76 -2.90
N GLN A 766 18.68 42.69 -3.81
CA GLN A 766 19.64 43.64 -4.37
C GLN A 766 20.07 44.64 -3.29
N VAL A 767 21.35 44.65 -2.95
CA VAL A 767 21.96 45.58 -1.99
C VAL A 767 22.93 46.49 -2.73
N PRO A 768 22.91 47.82 -2.49
CA PRO A 768 23.82 48.74 -3.15
C PRO A 768 25.29 48.36 -2.96
N GLU A 769 26.05 48.37 -4.05
CA GLU A 769 27.45 47.89 -4.10
C GLU A 769 28.38 48.63 -3.13
N VAL A 770 28.11 49.92 -2.89
CA VAL A 770 28.84 50.75 -1.92
C VAL A 770 28.74 50.17 -0.50
N ILE A 771 27.58 49.64 -0.10
CA ILE A 771 27.36 49.05 1.21
C ILE A 771 27.99 47.65 1.30
N LEU A 772 27.91 46.86 0.22
CA LEU A 772 28.59 45.57 0.15
C LEU A 772 30.12 45.71 0.30
N ASN A 773 30.71 46.71 -0.37
CA ASN A 773 32.13 47.05 -0.23
C ASN A 773 32.50 47.50 1.19
N MET A 774 31.60 48.21 1.89
CA MET A 774 31.80 48.59 3.29
C MET A 774 31.67 47.41 4.26
N CYS A 775 30.75 46.48 4.02
CA CYS A 775 30.65 45.23 4.79
C CYS A 775 31.96 44.42 4.76
N SER A 776 32.67 44.45 3.63
CA SER A 776 33.99 43.82 3.48
C SER A 776 35.10 44.51 4.29
N ASN A 777 34.95 45.80 4.60
CA ASN A 777 35.92 46.61 5.36
C ASN A 777 35.51 46.85 6.84
N GLU A 778 34.44 46.22 7.31
CA GLU A 778 33.83 46.45 8.63
C GLU A 778 34.80 46.21 9.81
N ALA A 779 35.69 45.21 9.71
CA ALA A 779 36.67 44.92 10.76
C ALA A 779 37.65 46.10 11.00
N HIS A 780 38.00 46.82 9.92
CA HIS A 780 38.82 48.02 10.00
C HIS A 780 38.04 49.21 10.58
N LEU A 781 36.76 49.35 10.21
CA LEU A 781 35.86 50.40 10.73
C LEU A 781 35.56 50.23 12.23
N LYS A 782 35.33 49.00 12.70
CA LYS A 782 35.15 48.70 14.13
C LYS A 782 36.41 48.98 14.95
N GLY A 783 37.59 48.75 14.37
CA GLY A 783 38.87 49.08 15.00
C GLY A 783 39.09 50.58 15.22
N LEU A 784 38.51 51.43 14.36
CA LEU A 784 38.56 52.90 14.47
C LEU A 784 37.55 53.48 15.49
N HIS A 785 36.58 52.68 15.95
CA HIS A 785 35.54 53.10 16.89
C HIS A 785 35.93 52.87 18.37
N VAL A 786 37.07 52.22 18.63
CA VAL A 786 37.52 51.80 19.98
C VAL A 786 38.72 52.64 20.49
N GLN A 787 38.86 53.89 20.05
CA GLN A 787 39.81 54.85 20.65
C GLN A 787 39.13 56.06 21.25
#